data_AF-A0A2R4FWF2-F1
#
_entry.id   AF-A0A2R4FWF2-F1
#
_cell.length_a   1.000
_cell.length_b   1.000
_cell.length_c   1.000
_cell.angle_alpha   90.00
_cell.angle_beta   90.00
_cell.angle_gamma   90.00
#
_symmetry.space_group_name_H-M   'P 1'
#
loop_
_entity.id
_entity.type
_entity.pdbx_description
1 polymer ?
#
loop_
_entity_poly.entity_id
_entity_poly.type
_entity_poly.pdbx_seq_one_letter_code
_entity_poly.pdbx_strand_id
1 'polypeptide(L)'
;MPKTGPVADRAPVGPLTDAAPAAPSPTEPETGPSSAADGGTGAADQPRGGDPELTVDAGAPASPADDPPEAAPGPQTPTDAAARSAPPATAAAAAVPEEVASGSGTPPSAPTSGPPTSGPPASAPVSGPPAEAPTSGPPLATSPPGSPVVEASPDTVLPTGPAAGAATALSAPTMLTPIIRPGEKRGPVEPEPADVTPEPAATDPEQVLASYEWRFHHETLRELVEDPESLRAIRDRLTEKLEPAKDNGTRARLLSLRAVVSRILGELGKALSDGKLALAHAEATGQLRRIAIAQARLAHVLQWRGDFAEADRLFAEANSSELPDRLRATMHEHAGRSCYDQGRYMEACNHFEKALELRKVEDPDLIARTELALDAVFNKVAQNGWGPYPRDRDEILQVHKPPVPKFSEKVQRWGYADPDGQLAIAPSYADVQPFRDGVAWVRRPETRTWELIDETGELLIEASTGYLGVGSFSDGLAWVSRDGTGGWIAIDKANKVVIPAGFEDVRPFRRGVAAVRRGGWGAVDRTGKVVLPTRYTGFTTALTDGRYVDGFTDEGLAIVDAGGRKGVVDRSGQVLVAPAHPALVIHPVAFLIGNGTGQWGALDRRGEPLIDPVHPSRNDVMEEIDRLLADTKPVL
;
A
#
# COMPACT_ATOMS: atom_id res chain seq x y z
N MET A 1 33.64 47.52 -4.02
CA MET A 1 35.07 47.76 -3.70
C MET A 1 35.58 46.55 -2.90
N PRO A 2 36.89 46.22 -2.88
CA PRO A 2 37.58 45.39 -3.89
C PRO A 2 38.19 44.10 -3.24
N LYS A 3 39.03 43.24 -3.84
CA LYS A 3 40.04 43.36 -4.92
C LYS A 3 40.30 42.01 -5.65
N THR A 4 40.90 42.10 -6.84
CA THR A 4 41.95 41.24 -7.46
C THR A 4 41.99 39.71 -7.25
N GLY A 5 42.10 38.97 -8.37
CA GLY A 5 42.49 37.54 -8.43
C GLY A 5 44.01 37.27 -8.31
N PRO A 6 44.56 36.21 -8.96
CA PRO A 6 44.52 36.08 -10.43
C PRO A 6 44.08 34.69 -10.97
N VAL A 7 44.25 34.46 -12.28
CA VAL A 7 43.77 33.30 -13.07
C VAL A 7 44.92 32.68 -13.89
N ALA A 8 44.94 31.33 -14.01
CA ALA A 8 45.57 30.53 -15.07
C ALA A 8 45.08 29.07 -14.97
N ASP A 9 44.82 28.30 -16.03
CA ASP A 9 44.49 28.62 -17.45
C ASP A 9 43.64 27.44 -18.04
N ARG A 10 43.22 27.57 -19.31
CA ARG A 10 42.41 26.68 -20.19
C ARG A 10 42.91 25.21 -20.29
N ALA A 11 42.15 24.21 -20.80
CA ALA A 11 40.73 23.94 -21.09
C ALA A 11 40.62 22.45 -21.62
N PRO A 12 39.71 22.03 -22.53
CA PRO A 12 38.36 21.48 -22.30
C PRO A 12 38.14 20.02 -22.80
N VAL A 13 36.88 19.54 -22.80
CA VAL A 13 36.35 18.26 -23.37
C VAL A 13 36.64 17.01 -22.50
N GLY A 14 35.77 16.01 -22.34
CA GLY A 14 34.44 15.72 -22.93
C GLY A 14 33.60 14.74 -22.08
N PRO A 15 32.53 14.12 -22.64
CA PRO A 15 31.55 13.35 -21.86
C PRO A 15 31.99 11.93 -21.49
N LEU A 16 31.42 11.40 -20.40
CA LEU A 16 31.45 9.99 -20.03
C LEU A 16 30.04 9.39 -20.21
N THR A 17 29.96 8.21 -20.84
CA THR A 17 28.74 7.46 -21.09
C THR A 17 28.67 6.17 -20.27
N ASP A 18 27.45 5.64 -20.13
CA ASP A 18 27.08 4.37 -19.50
C ASP A 18 28.04 3.18 -19.68
N ALA A 19 28.08 2.33 -18.65
CA ALA A 19 28.50 0.93 -18.73
C ALA A 19 27.72 0.08 -17.72
N ALA A 20 26.92 -0.88 -18.21
CA ALA A 20 26.11 -1.77 -17.38
C ALA A 20 26.93 -2.94 -16.77
N PRO A 21 26.50 -3.52 -15.63
CA PRO A 21 27.23 -4.60 -14.96
C PRO A 21 27.08 -5.96 -15.67
N ALA A 22 28.11 -6.80 -15.58
CA ALA A 22 28.13 -8.16 -16.12
C ALA A 22 27.50 -9.20 -15.16
N ALA A 23 26.92 -10.26 -15.72
CA ALA A 23 26.29 -11.34 -14.96
C ALA A 23 27.27 -12.50 -14.63
N PRO A 24 27.12 -13.17 -13.47
CA PRO A 24 27.88 -14.38 -13.13
C PRO A 24 27.26 -15.65 -13.75
N SER A 25 28.10 -16.65 -14.00
CA SER A 25 27.73 -18.01 -14.43
C SER A 25 27.78 -19.01 -13.25
N PRO A 26 27.07 -20.16 -13.32
CA PRO A 26 26.81 -21.01 -12.16
C PRO A 26 27.90 -22.06 -11.86
N THR A 27 27.84 -22.61 -10.64
CA THR A 27 28.66 -23.76 -10.18
C THR A 27 27.74 -24.89 -9.73
N GLU A 28 27.97 -26.12 -10.22
CA GLU A 28 27.27 -27.34 -9.81
C GLU A 28 27.99 -28.07 -8.64
N PRO A 29 27.31 -29.00 -7.92
CA PRO A 29 27.76 -29.50 -6.62
C PRO A 29 28.63 -30.78 -6.67
N GLU A 30 29.50 -30.96 -5.67
CA GLU A 30 30.23 -32.22 -5.42
C GLU A 30 29.46 -33.20 -4.51
N THR A 31 29.89 -34.47 -4.51
CA THR A 31 29.09 -35.62 -4.04
C THR A 31 29.74 -36.49 -2.97
N GLY A 32 28.99 -36.77 -1.88
CA GLY A 32 29.17 -37.95 -1.03
C GLY A 32 30.30 -37.90 0.01
N PRO A 33 30.59 -39.03 0.72
CA PRO A 33 30.05 -40.38 0.54
C PRO A 33 29.06 -40.84 1.64
N SER A 34 28.51 -42.04 1.46
CA SER A 34 27.60 -42.74 2.39
C SER A 34 28.35 -43.71 3.32
N SER A 35 27.76 -43.99 4.49
CA SER A 35 27.90 -45.28 5.17
C SER A 35 26.52 -45.76 5.66
N ALA A 36 26.32 -47.07 5.74
CA ALA A 36 25.05 -47.69 6.09
C ALA A 36 25.24 -48.86 7.06
N ALA A 37 24.24 -49.12 7.90
CA ALA A 37 24.10 -50.32 8.70
C ALA A 37 22.62 -50.58 9.03
N ASP A 38 22.22 -51.85 9.03
CA ASP A 38 20.96 -52.35 9.60
C ASP A 38 20.92 -52.11 11.12
N GLY A 39 19.79 -52.15 11.84
CA GLY A 39 18.40 -52.49 11.51
C GLY A 39 17.71 -53.06 12.76
N GLY A 40 16.47 -53.56 12.64
CA GLY A 40 15.85 -54.41 13.67
C GLY A 40 14.68 -53.81 14.47
N THR A 41 13.60 -54.58 14.52
CA THR A 41 12.37 -54.38 15.29
C THR A 41 12.51 -54.72 16.79
N GLY A 42 11.76 -54.06 17.67
CA GLY A 42 11.54 -54.51 19.05
C GLY A 42 10.50 -53.68 19.81
N ALA A 43 9.68 -54.32 20.65
CA ALA A 43 8.63 -53.67 21.45
C ALA A 43 8.43 -54.38 22.81
N ALA A 44 8.00 -53.62 23.83
CA ALA A 44 7.79 -54.04 25.23
C ALA A 44 9.08 -54.53 25.97
N ASP A 45 9.18 -54.54 27.30
CA ASP A 45 8.14 -54.50 28.34
C ASP A 45 8.65 -53.81 29.64
N GLN A 46 7.73 -53.56 30.59
CA GLN A 46 8.01 -53.34 32.03
C GLN A 46 7.81 -54.70 32.78
N PRO A 47 7.59 -54.86 34.12
CA PRO A 47 7.49 -53.91 35.25
C PRO A 47 8.17 -54.37 36.57
N ARG A 48 7.75 -53.73 37.69
CA ARG A 48 8.01 -54.01 39.12
C ARG A 48 9.30 -53.39 39.70
N GLY A 49 9.31 -52.78 40.90
CA GLY A 49 8.22 -52.38 41.81
C GLY A 49 8.46 -52.76 43.29
N GLY A 50 7.93 -51.94 44.22
CA GLY A 50 7.80 -52.29 45.65
C GLY A 50 8.29 -51.21 46.64
N ASP A 51 7.36 -50.60 47.36
CA ASP A 51 7.58 -49.94 48.67
C ASP A 51 7.75 -51.00 49.78
N PRO A 52 8.14 -50.61 51.02
CA PRO A 52 7.09 -50.36 52.03
C PRO A 52 7.39 -49.25 53.07
N GLU A 53 6.34 -48.85 53.80
CA GLU A 53 6.38 -47.95 54.96
C GLU A 53 7.02 -48.58 56.22
N LEU A 54 7.38 -47.75 57.22
CA LEU A 54 6.84 -47.87 58.59
C LEU A 54 7.13 -46.65 59.50
N THR A 55 6.32 -46.53 60.55
CA THR A 55 6.25 -45.48 61.61
C THR A 55 7.42 -45.53 62.62
N VAL A 56 7.63 -44.63 63.62
CA VAL A 56 6.79 -43.62 64.33
C VAL A 56 7.61 -42.30 64.55
N ASP A 57 7.49 -41.36 65.51
CA ASP A 57 6.82 -41.22 66.83
C ASP A 57 6.45 -39.73 67.16
N ALA A 58 6.34 -39.31 68.43
CA ALA A 58 5.72 -38.05 68.89
C ALA A 58 6.64 -37.04 69.63
N GLY A 59 6.16 -35.79 69.81
CA GLY A 59 6.78 -34.78 70.70
C GLY A 59 6.12 -33.39 70.70
N ALA A 60 5.54 -32.98 71.84
CA ALA A 60 4.95 -31.65 72.15
C ALA A 60 5.21 -31.36 73.67
N PRO A 61 5.07 -30.14 74.26
CA PRO A 61 3.88 -29.25 74.15
C PRO A 61 4.07 -27.71 74.38
N ALA A 62 2.93 -27.01 74.51
CA ALA A 62 2.63 -25.84 75.38
C ALA A 62 2.65 -24.38 74.82
N SER A 63 1.64 -23.61 75.27
CA SER A 63 1.43 -22.15 75.17
C SER A 63 1.10 -21.58 76.56
N PRO A 64 1.20 -20.26 76.81
CA PRO A 64 0.06 -19.30 76.75
C PRO A 64 0.44 -17.99 75.99
N ALA A 65 -0.42 -17.08 75.52
CA ALA A 65 -1.77 -16.58 75.87
C ALA A 65 -1.83 -15.45 76.94
N ASP A 66 -2.10 -14.20 76.50
CA ASP A 66 -2.96 -13.18 77.16
C ASP A 66 -3.16 -11.92 76.26
N ASP A 67 -4.05 -10.99 76.64
CA ASP A 67 -4.89 -10.17 75.71
C ASP A 67 -4.82 -8.59 75.90
N PRO A 68 -5.63 -7.73 75.20
CA PRO A 68 -5.41 -6.26 74.96
C PRO A 68 -6.19 -5.31 75.96
N PRO A 69 -6.71 -4.06 75.69
CA PRO A 69 -6.75 -3.14 74.51
C PRO A 69 -6.66 -1.59 74.80
N GLU A 70 -7.32 -0.75 73.97
CA GLU A 70 -7.88 0.61 74.26
C GLU A 70 -6.94 1.85 74.05
N ALA A 71 -7.35 3.06 73.63
CA ALA A 71 -8.33 3.54 72.61
C ALA A 71 -8.00 5.00 72.17
N ALA A 72 -8.78 5.60 71.26
CA ALA A 72 -8.62 6.99 70.78
C ALA A 72 -9.31 8.04 71.68
N PRO A 73 -8.93 9.33 71.63
CA PRO A 73 -9.62 10.28 70.73
C PRO A 73 -8.74 11.41 70.13
N GLY A 74 -9.29 12.16 69.16
CA GLY A 74 -8.83 13.53 68.77
C GLY A 74 -9.82 14.60 69.25
N PRO A 75 -10.00 15.76 68.58
CA PRO A 75 -9.18 16.45 67.56
C PRO A 75 -8.76 17.88 68.00
N GLN A 76 -8.03 18.68 67.19
CA GLN A 76 -8.17 20.16 67.04
C GLN A 76 -7.35 20.71 65.84
N THR A 77 -7.80 21.84 65.26
CA THR A 77 -7.15 22.73 64.25
C THR A 77 -7.50 24.19 64.63
N PRO A 78 -6.72 25.26 64.30
CA PRO A 78 -6.41 25.77 62.94
C PRO A 78 -4.91 26.23 62.79
N THR A 79 -4.40 27.01 61.81
CA THR A 79 -4.95 28.00 60.85
C THR A 79 -3.98 28.25 59.66
N ASP A 80 -4.52 28.54 58.46
CA ASP A 80 -3.94 29.36 57.34
C ASP A 80 -2.60 28.95 56.66
N ALA A 81 -2.30 29.30 55.40
CA ALA A 81 -3.05 30.03 54.37
C ALA A 81 -2.66 29.63 52.91
N ALA A 82 -3.60 29.88 51.97
CA ALA A 82 -3.40 30.23 50.55
C ALA A 82 -2.72 29.24 49.53
N ALA A 83 -3.07 29.22 48.23
CA ALA A 83 -4.29 29.65 47.52
C ALA A 83 -4.30 29.16 46.03
N ARG A 84 -5.49 29.26 45.39
CA ARG A 84 -5.78 29.33 43.92
C ARG A 84 -5.98 28.05 43.10
N SER A 85 -7.28 27.79 42.86
CA SER A 85 -7.90 27.61 41.54
C SER A 85 -7.93 26.23 40.85
N ALA A 86 -9.08 25.55 40.97
CA ALA A 86 -9.64 24.69 39.93
C ALA A 86 -10.37 25.53 38.84
N PRO A 87 -10.98 24.93 37.79
CA PRO A 87 -12.38 24.49 37.93
C PRO A 87 -12.60 23.11 37.21
N PRO A 88 -13.83 22.64 36.90
CA PRO A 88 -14.43 21.62 37.76
C PRO A 88 -14.94 20.35 37.06
N ALA A 89 -15.18 19.30 37.85
CA ALA A 89 -16.08 18.20 37.52
C ALA A 89 -17.22 18.16 38.55
N THR A 90 -18.46 17.96 38.10
CA THR A 90 -19.66 17.94 38.97
C THR A 90 -20.52 16.72 38.65
N ALA A 91 -21.00 16.03 39.68
CA ALA A 91 -21.76 14.79 39.56
C ALA A 91 -23.28 14.97 39.68
N ALA A 92 -24.01 13.87 39.44
CA ALA A 92 -25.46 13.80 39.27
C ALA A 92 -26.30 13.85 40.57
N ALA A 93 -27.58 14.24 40.42
CA ALA A 93 -28.77 13.72 41.14
C ALA A 93 -30.06 14.48 40.69
N ALA A 94 -31.29 13.99 40.80
CA ALA A 94 -31.85 12.61 40.75
C ALA A 94 -33.41 12.71 40.76
N ALA A 95 -34.14 11.88 39.98
CA ALA A 95 -35.57 11.55 40.16
C ALA A 95 -36.01 10.39 39.24
N VAL A 96 -37.07 9.66 39.60
CA VAL A 96 -37.68 8.52 38.87
C VAL A 96 -39.23 8.65 38.96
N PRO A 97 -40.06 7.96 38.14
CA PRO A 97 -40.39 6.54 38.39
C PRO A 97 -40.61 5.62 37.16
N GLU A 98 -40.46 4.31 37.43
CA GLU A 98 -41.15 3.12 36.90
C GLU A 98 -41.62 2.99 35.43
N GLU A 99 -41.16 1.92 34.75
CA GLU A 99 -42.06 0.86 34.24
C GLU A 99 -41.35 -0.52 34.25
N VAL A 100 -42.03 -1.62 33.88
CA VAL A 100 -41.73 -2.98 34.40
C VAL A 100 -41.54 -4.06 33.33
N ALA A 101 -40.48 -4.89 33.43
CA ALA A 101 -40.40 -6.28 32.90
C ALA A 101 -39.19 -7.05 33.49
N SER A 102 -39.24 -8.39 33.52
CA SER A 102 -38.28 -9.26 34.24
C SER A 102 -37.72 -10.42 33.39
N GLY A 103 -36.51 -10.91 33.73
CA GLY A 103 -35.98 -12.21 33.29
C GLY A 103 -34.45 -12.21 33.05
N SER A 104 -33.54 -12.42 34.02
CA SER A 104 -33.27 -13.57 34.92
C SER A 104 -32.32 -14.65 34.35
N GLY A 105 -31.15 -14.86 34.97
CA GLY A 105 -30.30 -16.06 34.78
C GLY A 105 -28.79 -15.76 34.73
N THR A 106 -28.01 -16.34 35.66
CA THR A 106 -26.54 -16.16 35.77
C THR A 106 -25.82 -17.54 35.93
N PRO A 107 -24.49 -17.69 36.15
CA PRO A 107 -23.67 -18.76 35.54
C PRO A 107 -23.45 -19.97 36.49
N PRO A 108 -22.36 -20.78 36.35
CA PRO A 108 -21.12 -20.42 37.08
C PRO A 108 -19.76 -21.00 36.58
N SER A 109 -18.69 -20.58 37.29
CA SER A 109 -17.47 -21.35 37.68
C SER A 109 -16.23 -21.47 36.78
N ALA A 110 -15.08 -21.30 37.44
CA ALA A 110 -13.72 -21.73 37.09
C ALA A 110 -12.96 -22.12 38.39
N PRO A 111 -11.79 -22.79 38.34
CA PRO A 111 -10.86 -22.73 39.49
C PRO A 111 -9.33 -22.68 39.15
N THR A 112 -8.70 -21.58 39.57
CA THR A 112 -7.49 -21.40 40.43
C THR A 112 -6.26 -22.37 40.42
N SER A 113 -5.04 -21.77 40.53
CA SER A 113 -3.87 -22.13 41.40
C SER A 113 -2.48 -22.46 40.77
N GLY A 114 -1.40 -22.24 41.56
CA GLY A 114 0.07 -22.36 41.30
C GLY A 114 0.85 -21.97 42.60
N PRO A 115 2.16 -21.59 42.65
CA PRO A 115 3.28 -21.62 41.68
C PRO A 115 4.35 -22.71 42.03
N PRO A 116 5.58 -22.57 42.65
CA PRO A 116 6.48 -21.45 43.07
C PRO A 116 8.03 -21.58 42.74
N THR A 117 8.85 -20.57 43.13
CA THR A 117 10.29 -20.50 43.61
C THR A 117 11.39 -21.54 43.20
N SER A 118 12.72 -21.27 43.13
CA SER A 118 13.62 -20.07 43.26
C SER A 118 15.14 -20.43 43.13
N GLY A 119 16.07 -19.49 42.81
CA GLY A 119 17.48 -19.52 43.31
C GLY A 119 18.68 -19.43 42.31
N PRO A 120 19.79 -18.69 42.62
CA PRO A 120 21.06 -18.56 41.83
C PRO A 120 22.29 -19.25 42.55
N PRO A 121 23.62 -18.99 42.30
CA PRO A 121 24.35 -18.05 41.39
C PRO A 121 25.71 -18.53 40.73
N ALA A 122 26.43 -17.58 40.09
CA ALA A 122 27.92 -17.38 40.09
C ALA A 122 28.88 -17.79 38.91
N SER A 123 29.32 -16.75 38.16
CA SER A 123 30.73 -16.29 37.99
C SER A 123 31.84 -17.02 37.17
N ALA A 124 32.20 -16.41 36.01
CA ALA A 124 33.55 -15.84 35.67
C ALA A 124 34.79 -16.75 35.37
N PRO A 125 35.93 -16.24 34.80
CA PRO A 125 36.10 -15.39 33.59
C PRO A 125 37.41 -15.63 32.76
N VAL A 126 37.68 -14.74 31.77
CA VAL A 126 38.99 -14.34 31.15
C VAL A 126 39.76 -15.30 30.20
N SER A 127 40.11 -14.78 29.02
CA SER A 127 41.41 -14.97 28.33
C SER A 127 41.67 -13.90 27.25
N GLY A 128 42.93 -13.77 26.80
CA GLY A 128 43.47 -12.58 26.09
C GLY A 128 43.90 -12.74 24.61
N PRO A 129 44.59 -11.73 24.03
CA PRO A 129 44.80 -11.50 22.58
C PRO A 129 46.28 -11.78 22.14
N PRO A 130 46.92 -11.23 21.06
CA PRO A 130 46.48 -10.28 20.00
C PRO A 130 47.05 -10.47 18.54
N ALA A 131 46.68 -9.54 17.63
CA ALA A 131 47.50 -8.93 16.55
C ALA A 131 48.03 -9.80 15.37
N GLU A 132 48.43 -9.30 14.18
CA GLU A 132 48.23 -8.03 13.41
C GLU A 132 48.62 -8.27 11.92
N ALA A 133 48.25 -7.38 10.98
CA ALA A 133 48.79 -7.36 9.60
C ALA A 133 48.67 -5.98 8.91
N PRO A 134 49.71 -5.46 8.18
CA PRO A 134 49.69 -4.11 7.57
C PRO A 134 49.56 -4.06 6.02
N THR A 135 49.47 -2.83 5.52
CA THR A 135 49.17 -2.34 4.16
C THR A 135 50.27 -2.48 3.08
N SER A 136 49.91 -2.44 1.77
CA SER A 136 50.31 -1.36 0.80
C SER A 136 50.34 -1.72 -0.71
N GLY A 137 49.82 -0.84 -1.59
CA GLY A 137 50.49 -0.33 -2.82
C GLY A 137 50.54 -1.13 -4.16
N PRO A 138 50.04 -0.56 -5.29
CA PRO A 138 50.26 -1.01 -6.69
C PRO A 138 51.34 -0.18 -7.45
N PRO A 139 51.74 -0.54 -8.70
CA PRO A 139 51.51 0.40 -9.82
C PRO A 139 51.37 -0.14 -11.29
N LEU A 140 50.58 0.60 -12.09
CA LEU A 140 50.65 0.99 -13.53
C LEU A 140 51.23 0.10 -14.68
N ALA A 141 50.32 -0.23 -15.62
CA ALA A 141 50.21 0.24 -17.04
C ALA A 141 51.30 0.04 -18.14
N THR A 142 50.84 -0.30 -19.36
CA THR A 142 51.35 0.15 -20.69
C THR A 142 50.36 -0.21 -21.82
N SER A 143 50.47 0.41 -23.03
CA SER A 143 49.46 0.34 -24.12
C SER A 143 50.08 0.08 -25.54
N PRO A 144 49.39 0.28 -26.71
CA PRO A 144 49.30 -0.71 -27.80
C PRO A 144 50.20 -0.38 -29.03
N PRO A 145 50.07 -0.99 -30.25
CA PRO A 145 48.99 -0.68 -31.23
C PRO A 145 48.63 -1.80 -32.27
N GLY A 146 47.69 -1.53 -33.21
CA GLY A 146 47.68 -2.17 -34.56
C GLY A 146 46.32 -2.51 -35.21
N SER A 147 46.08 -2.05 -36.45
CA SER A 147 44.95 -2.42 -37.35
C SER A 147 45.38 -2.43 -38.84
N PRO A 148 44.79 -3.27 -39.71
CA PRO A 148 44.10 -2.83 -40.95
C PRO A 148 42.77 -3.60 -41.21
N VAL A 149 41.65 -3.06 -41.73
CA VAL A 149 41.30 -2.40 -43.04
C VAL A 149 41.03 -3.39 -44.21
N VAL A 150 39.85 -3.28 -44.87
CA VAL A 150 39.55 -3.37 -46.34
C VAL A 150 38.02 -3.54 -46.62
N GLU A 151 37.43 -2.56 -47.35
CA GLU A 151 36.39 -2.57 -48.44
C GLU A 151 35.08 -3.43 -48.38
N ALA A 152 33.95 -3.08 -49.05
CA ALA A 152 33.42 -1.83 -49.65
C ALA A 152 31.90 -1.96 -50.01
N SER A 153 31.23 -0.83 -50.31
CA SER A 153 29.81 -0.70 -50.74
C SER A 153 29.65 -0.71 -52.30
N PRO A 154 28.53 -0.33 -53.01
CA PRO A 154 27.50 0.71 -52.74
C PRO A 154 26.02 0.39 -53.13
N ASP A 155 25.06 1.27 -52.76
CA ASP A 155 24.36 2.18 -53.72
C ASP A 155 23.32 3.11 -53.06
N THR A 156 22.99 4.23 -53.72
CA THR A 156 22.24 5.40 -53.19
C THR A 156 21.51 6.15 -54.32
N VAL A 157 20.35 6.82 -54.07
CA VAL A 157 19.97 8.13 -54.69
C VAL A 157 18.66 8.72 -54.11
N LEU A 158 18.56 10.07 -54.09
CA LEU A 158 17.37 10.89 -53.77
C LEU A 158 17.22 12.05 -54.79
N PRO A 159 15.99 12.51 -55.07
CA PRO A 159 15.70 13.93 -55.42
C PRO A 159 14.48 14.49 -54.63
N THR A 160 14.54 15.63 -53.90
CA THR A 160 14.47 17.06 -54.30
C THR A 160 13.13 17.56 -54.93
N GLY A 161 12.50 18.61 -54.34
CA GLY A 161 11.34 19.37 -54.89
C GLY A 161 11.74 20.66 -55.65
N PRO A 162 10.98 21.80 -55.66
CA PRO A 162 9.67 22.10 -55.03
C PRO A 162 8.66 22.98 -55.88
N ALA A 163 7.54 23.40 -55.24
CA ALA A 163 6.79 24.69 -55.39
C ALA A 163 5.65 24.95 -56.44
N ALA A 164 4.70 25.81 -55.99
CA ALA A 164 3.70 26.65 -56.69
C ALA A 164 2.43 26.06 -57.36
N GLY A 165 1.25 26.71 -57.22
CA GLY A 165 0.04 26.30 -57.97
C GLY A 165 -1.38 26.84 -57.67
N ALA A 166 -1.60 28.14 -57.41
CA ALA A 166 -2.91 28.85 -57.54
C ALA A 166 -4.15 28.41 -56.70
N ALA A 167 -5.22 29.22 -56.74
CA ALA A 167 -6.49 29.02 -56.04
C ALA A 167 -7.70 29.56 -56.84
N THR A 168 -8.86 28.89 -56.75
CA THR A 168 -10.17 29.43 -57.18
C THR A 168 -11.31 28.83 -56.35
N ALA A 169 -12.43 29.54 -56.22
CA ALA A 169 -13.65 29.09 -55.54
C ALA A 169 -14.85 29.04 -56.51
N LEU A 170 -16.04 28.71 -55.97
CA LEU A 170 -17.38 28.78 -56.59
C LEU A 170 -17.70 27.76 -57.71
N SER A 171 -18.61 26.82 -57.43
CA SER A 171 -20.03 26.94 -57.85
C SER A 171 -20.87 25.73 -57.41
N ALA A 172 -22.14 25.96 -57.11
CA ALA A 172 -23.19 24.93 -57.00
C ALA A 172 -24.11 24.96 -58.23
N PRO A 173 -24.91 23.90 -58.46
CA PRO A 173 -26.32 24.15 -58.72
C PRO A 173 -27.26 23.25 -57.89
N THR A 174 -28.57 23.50 -58.00
CA THR A 174 -29.58 23.12 -56.99
C THR A 174 -30.77 22.36 -57.60
N MET A 175 -31.58 21.74 -56.74
CA MET A 175 -32.98 21.28 -56.92
C MET A 175 -33.24 19.93 -57.61
N LEU A 176 -34.08 19.13 -56.95
CA LEU A 176 -35.29 18.55 -57.56
C LEU A 176 -36.38 18.37 -56.48
N THR A 177 -37.64 18.61 -56.84
CA THR A 177 -38.78 18.74 -55.90
C THR A 177 -39.88 17.71 -56.21
N PRO A 178 -40.58 17.12 -55.22
CA PRO A 178 -41.82 16.39 -55.45
C PRO A 178 -43.03 17.32 -55.66
N ILE A 179 -44.11 16.79 -56.25
CA ILE A 179 -45.20 17.57 -56.84
C ILE A 179 -46.48 17.53 -55.98
N ILE A 180 -47.12 18.68 -55.80
CA ILE A 180 -48.47 18.82 -55.20
C ILE A 180 -49.54 18.80 -56.31
N ARG A 181 -50.71 18.19 -56.04
CA ARG A 181 -51.96 18.42 -56.80
C ARG A 181 -53.01 19.09 -55.90
N PRO A 182 -53.80 20.06 -56.39
CA PRO A 182 -54.58 20.93 -55.52
C PRO A 182 -56.07 20.57 -55.38
N GLY A 183 -56.64 20.93 -54.23
CA GLY A 183 -58.01 21.45 -54.16
C GLY A 183 -59.03 20.66 -53.35
N GLU A 184 -59.22 21.04 -52.08
CA GLU A 184 -60.57 21.29 -51.55
C GLU A 184 -60.57 22.30 -50.38
N LYS A 185 -61.74 22.59 -49.79
CA LYS A 185 -62.03 23.84 -49.08
C LYS A 185 -61.70 23.80 -47.58
N ARG A 186 -61.31 24.97 -47.05
CA ARG A 186 -61.00 25.22 -45.63
C ARG A 186 -62.28 25.45 -44.81
N GLY A 187 -62.42 24.72 -43.71
CA GLY A 187 -63.35 25.02 -42.61
C GLY A 187 -62.57 25.18 -41.29
N PRO A 188 -63.15 25.83 -40.26
CA PRO A 188 -62.48 26.00 -38.96
C PRO A 188 -62.56 24.71 -38.12
N VAL A 189 -61.48 24.42 -37.39
CA VAL A 189 -61.40 23.38 -36.36
C VAL A 189 -60.70 24.02 -35.14
N GLU A 190 -61.10 23.61 -33.94
CA GLU A 190 -60.62 24.13 -32.66
C GLU A 190 -59.15 23.72 -32.36
N PRO A 191 -58.47 24.42 -31.43
CA PRO A 191 -57.10 24.07 -31.05
C PRO A 191 -57.05 22.76 -30.27
N GLU A 192 -56.33 21.77 -30.80
CA GLU A 192 -55.94 20.58 -30.04
C GLU A 192 -54.93 20.94 -28.92
N PRO A 193 -54.87 20.17 -27.82
CA PRO A 193 -53.98 20.46 -26.69
C PRO A 193 -52.51 20.40 -27.09
N ALA A 194 -51.67 21.12 -26.36
CA ALA A 194 -50.23 21.18 -26.62
C ALA A 194 -49.61 19.78 -26.57
N ASP A 195 -49.01 19.37 -27.70
CA ASP A 195 -48.27 18.13 -27.82
C ASP A 195 -47.04 18.18 -26.92
N VAL A 196 -47.06 17.40 -25.83
CA VAL A 196 -45.97 17.35 -24.87
C VAL A 196 -44.86 16.50 -25.48
N THR A 197 -43.97 17.15 -26.23
CA THR A 197 -42.69 16.57 -26.63
C THR A 197 -42.04 15.93 -25.41
N PRO A 198 -41.77 14.61 -25.42
CA PRO A 198 -41.09 13.96 -24.31
C PRO A 198 -39.76 14.67 -24.05
N GLU A 199 -39.47 14.99 -22.80
CA GLU A 199 -38.14 15.52 -22.45
C GLU A 199 -37.07 14.53 -22.93
N PRO A 200 -35.98 15.01 -23.57
CA PRO A 200 -34.93 14.12 -24.03
C PRO A 200 -34.35 13.38 -22.82
N ALA A 201 -34.41 12.05 -22.84
CA ALA A 201 -34.11 11.20 -21.69
C ALA A 201 -32.79 11.60 -21.03
N ALA A 202 -32.90 12.20 -19.83
CA ALA A 202 -31.87 13.08 -19.32
C ALA A 202 -30.53 12.36 -19.12
N THR A 203 -29.52 12.73 -19.90
CA THR A 203 -28.17 12.13 -19.93
C THR A 203 -27.62 11.93 -18.52
N ASP A 204 -27.07 10.74 -18.24
CA ASP A 204 -26.60 10.33 -16.92
C ASP A 204 -25.69 11.43 -16.31
N PRO A 205 -25.98 11.97 -15.10
CA PRO A 205 -25.18 13.05 -14.52
C PRO A 205 -23.69 12.67 -14.36
N GLU A 206 -23.37 11.38 -14.23
CA GLU A 206 -21.98 10.91 -14.19
C GLU A 206 -21.29 11.03 -15.55
N GLN A 207 -22.03 10.80 -16.65
CA GLN A 207 -21.52 10.95 -18.02
C GLN A 207 -21.40 12.43 -18.40
N VAL A 208 -22.35 13.28 -17.97
CA VAL A 208 -22.29 14.74 -18.18
C VAL A 208 -21.02 15.33 -17.54
N LEU A 209 -20.64 14.88 -16.34
CA LEU A 209 -19.37 15.25 -15.71
C LEU A 209 -18.15 14.71 -16.46
N ALA A 210 -18.21 13.52 -17.05
CA ALA A 210 -17.11 12.93 -17.83
C ALA A 210 -16.86 13.68 -19.15
N SER A 211 -17.89 14.32 -19.71
CA SER A 211 -17.79 15.20 -20.88
C SER A 211 -17.50 16.67 -20.53
N TYR A 212 -17.34 17.04 -19.26
CA TYR A 212 -17.24 18.45 -18.88
C TYR A 212 -15.85 19.04 -19.17
N GLU A 213 -15.79 20.08 -20.00
CA GLU A 213 -14.54 20.76 -20.37
C GLU A 213 -14.10 21.75 -19.27
N TRP A 214 -13.32 21.26 -18.32
CA TRP A 214 -12.80 22.08 -17.22
C TRP A 214 -11.78 23.12 -17.68
N ARG A 215 -12.14 24.40 -17.53
CA ARG A 215 -11.22 25.54 -17.65
C ARG A 215 -10.60 25.84 -16.28
N PHE A 216 -9.34 26.26 -16.25
CA PHE A 216 -8.60 26.53 -15.02
C PHE A 216 -8.14 27.98 -14.95
N HIS A 217 -8.19 28.59 -13.76
CA HIS A 217 -7.69 29.95 -13.55
C HIS A 217 -6.16 29.98 -13.49
N HIS A 218 -5.53 30.68 -14.44
CA HIS A 218 -4.08 30.73 -14.63
C HIS A 218 -3.23 30.99 -13.36
N GLU A 219 -3.67 31.82 -12.42
CA GLU A 219 -2.88 32.10 -11.19
C GLU A 219 -3.17 31.19 -9.99
N THR A 220 -4.19 30.33 -10.05
CA THR A 220 -4.65 29.54 -8.89
C THR A 220 -4.86 28.06 -9.22
N LEU A 221 -4.84 27.68 -10.50
CA LEU A 221 -5.00 26.31 -11.00
C LEU A 221 -6.30 25.62 -10.54
N ARG A 222 -7.30 26.42 -10.16
CA ARG A 222 -8.64 25.97 -9.74
C ARG A 222 -9.63 26.07 -10.90
N GLU A 223 -10.58 25.15 -10.89
CA GLU A 223 -11.70 25.00 -11.81
C GLU A 223 -12.52 26.30 -11.88
N LEU A 224 -12.74 26.81 -13.09
CA LEU A 224 -13.64 27.93 -13.38
C LEU A 224 -15.06 27.41 -13.62
N VAL A 225 -16.04 28.13 -13.08
CA VAL A 225 -17.48 27.80 -13.22
C VAL A 225 -18.18 28.88 -14.00
N GLU A 226 -18.62 28.55 -15.22
CA GLU A 226 -19.37 29.47 -16.08
C GLU A 226 -20.89 29.42 -15.80
N ASP A 227 -21.42 28.25 -15.43
CA ASP A 227 -22.80 28.07 -14.99
C ASP A 227 -22.89 27.25 -13.68
N PRO A 228 -23.07 27.92 -12.53
CA PRO A 228 -23.29 27.25 -11.24
C PRO A 228 -24.64 26.53 -11.11
N GLU A 229 -25.68 26.91 -11.87
CA GLU A 229 -27.00 26.27 -11.77
C GLU A 229 -26.98 24.90 -12.45
N SER A 230 -26.36 24.77 -13.62
CA SER A 230 -26.15 23.46 -14.27
C SER A 230 -25.36 22.49 -13.36
N LEU A 231 -24.34 22.97 -12.63
CA LEU A 231 -23.63 22.15 -11.66
C LEU A 231 -24.52 21.74 -10.46
N ARG A 232 -25.41 22.61 -9.97
CA ARG A 232 -26.39 22.23 -8.92
C ARG A 232 -27.37 21.18 -9.43
N ALA A 233 -27.92 21.33 -10.64
CA ALA A 233 -28.78 20.33 -11.26
C ALA A 233 -28.08 18.97 -11.38
N ILE A 234 -26.78 18.93 -11.72
CA ILE A 234 -25.98 17.69 -11.73
C ILE A 234 -25.82 17.12 -10.30
N ARG A 235 -25.48 17.93 -9.30
CA ARG A 235 -25.35 17.53 -7.88
C ARG A 235 -26.65 16.90 -7.34
N ASP A 236 -27.78 17.45 -7.75
CA ASP A 236 -29.09 17.03 -7.26
C ASP A 236 -29.55 15.74 -7.95
N ARG A 237 -29.31 15.59 -9.26
CA ARG A 237 -29.47 14.32 -9.99
C ARG A 237 -28.52 13.20 -9.50
N LEU A 238 -27.31 13.54 -9.05
CA LEU A 238 -26.43 12.59 -8.34
C LEU A 238 -26.99 12.16 -6.98
N THR A 239 -27.79 13.01 -6.33
CA THR A 239 -28.46 12.70 -5.05
C THR A 239 -29.64 11.76 -5.26
N GLU A 240 -30.51 12.04 -6.23
CA GLU A 240 -31.60 11.14 -6.66
C GLU A 240 -31.08 9.71 -6.96
N LYS A 241 -29.94 9.62 -7.66
CA LYS A 241 -29.29 8.35 -8.01
C LYS A 241 -28.64 7.64 -6.81
N LEU A 242 -28.30 8.37 -5.74
CA LEU A 242 -27.67 7.85 -4.53
C LEU A 242 -28.67 7.27 -3.53
N GLU A 243 -29.88 7.83 -3.43
CA GLU A 243 -30.92 7.34 -2.49
C GLU A 243 -31.23 5.83 -2.61
N PRO A 244 -31.46 5.25 -3.81
CA PRO A 244 -31.68 3.81 -3.94
C PRO A 244 -30.40 2.96 -3.86
N ALA A 245 -29.20 3.57 -3.85
CA ALA A 245 -27.94 2.85 -3.93
C ALA A 245 -27.58 2.17 -2.60
N LYS A 246 -27.64 0.83 -2.59
CA LYS A 246 -27.34 -0.03 -1.43
C LYS A 246 -25.92 -0.57 -1.39
N ASP A 247 -25.26 -0.73 -2.54
CA ASP A 247 -23.91 -1.31 -2.60
C ASP A 247 -22.82 -0.25 -2.35
N ASN A 248 -21.74 -0.67 -1.67
CA ASN A 248 -20.62 0.21 -1.33
C ASN A 248 -19.92 0.83 -2.55
N GLY A 249 -19.88 0.14 -3.69
CA GLY A 249 -19.18 0.59 -4.89
C GLY A 249 -19.86 1.78 -5.57
N THR A 250 -21.18 1.68 -5.76
CA THR A 250 -22.02 2.75 -6.31
C THR A 250 -22.13 3.92 -5.33
N ARG A 251 -22.35 3.65 -4.04
CA ARG A 251 -22.41 4.71 -3.00
C ARG A 251 -21.12 5.53 -2.97
N ALA A 252 -19.96 4.86 -2.91
CA ALA A 252 -18.67 5.53 -2.98
C ALA A 252 -18.51 6.35 -4.26
N ARG A 253 -18.86 5.81 -5.44
CA ARG A 253 -18.74 6.53 -6.73
C ARG A 253 -19.58 7.81 -6.75
N LEU A 254 -20.85 7.72 -6.37
CA LEU A 254 -21.81 8.83 -6.40
C LEU A 254 -21.51 9.90 -5.34
N LEU A 255 -21.24 9.51 -4.09
CA LEU A 255 -20.81 10.45 -3.04
C LEU A 255 -19.51 11.17 -3.44
N SER A 256 -18.56 10.43 -4.01
CA SER A 256 -17.28 10.99 -4.46
C SER A 256 -17.46 12.02 -5.59
N LEU A 257 -18.34 11.76 -6.56
CA LEU A 257 -18.70 12.74 -7.60
C LEU A 257 -19.46 13.95 -7.02
N ARG A 258 -20.40 13.72 -6.10
CA ARG A 258 -21.16 14.80 -5.46
C ARG A 258 -20.27 15.70 -4.61
N ALA A 259 -19.22 15.15 -3.99
CA ALA A 259 -18.19 15.90 -3.30
C ALA A 259 -17.39 16.80 -4.26
N VAL A 260 -17.00 16.31 -5.45
CA VAL A 260 -16.31 17.11 -6.48
C VAL A 260 -17.17 18.31 -6.92
N VAL A 261 -18.45 18.09 -7.22
CA VAL A 261 -19.36 19.18 -7.63
C VAL A 261 -19.60 20.16 -6.47
N SER A 262 -19.78 19.66 -5.25
CA SER A 262 -19.96 20.51 -4.06
C SER A 262 -18.70 21.32 -3.71
N ARG A 263 -17.50 20.79 -3.95
CA ARG A 263 -16.22 21.51 -3.82
C ARG A 263 -16.19 22.70 -4.77
N ILE A 264 -16.47 22.46 -6.05
CA ILE A 264 -16.43 23.45 -7.14
C ILE A 264 -17.50 24.54 -6.92
N LEU A 265 -18.66 24.18 -6.37
CA LEU A 265 -19.70 25.13 -5.95
C LEU A 265 -19.39 25.90 -4.65
N GLY A 266 -18.23 25.68 -4.02
CA GLY A 266 -17.82 26.31 -2.76
C GLY A 266 -18.50 25.74 -1.50
N GLU A 267 -19.31 24.69 -1.62
CA GLU A 267 -20.03 24.03 -0.52
C GLU A 267 -19.11 23.08 0.28
N LEU A 268 -17.93 23.55 0.66
CA LEU A 268 -16.80 22.74 1.16
C LEU A 268 -17.15 21.85 2.37
N GLY A 269 -18.09 22.28 3.23
CA GLY A 269 -18.57 21.47 4.35
C GLY A 269 -19.40 20.25 3.93
N LYS A 270 -20.23 20.39 2.88
CA LYS A 270 -20.97 19.25 2.28
C LYS A 270 -19.99 18.31 1.59
N ALA A 271 -19.08 18.88 0.78
CA ALA A 271 -18.06 18.14 0.05
C ALA A 271 -17.17 17.29 0.97
N LEU A 272 -16.84 17.80 2.17
CA LEU A 272 -16.05 17.07 3.16
C LEU A 272 -16.81 15.86 3.73
N SER A 273 -18.10 16.03 4.03
CA SER A 273 -18.97 14.97 4.54
C SER A 273 -19.11 13.85 3.51
N ASP A 274 -19.46 14.22 2.27
CA ASP A 274 -19.59 13.30 1.15
C ASP A 274 -18.28 12.59 0.83
N GLY A 275 -17.14 13.31 0.81
CA GLY A 275 -15.83 12.73 0.55
C GLY A 275 -15.39 11.72 1.60
N LYS A 276 -15.65 11.98 2.89
CA LYS A 276 -15.36 11.03 3.98
C LYS A 276 -16.25 9.79 3.91
N LEU A 277 -17.54 9.95 3.65
CA LEU A 277 -18.47 8.82 3.45
C LEU A 277 -18.12 8.02 2.19
N ALA A 278 -17.67 8.68 1.12
CA ALA A 278 -17.22 8.02 -0.10
C ALA A 278 -15.96 7.17 0.14
N LEU A 279 -15.00 7.68 0.91
CA LEU A 279 -13.78 6.95 1.26
C LEU A 279 -14.10 5.72 2.12
N ALA A 280 -14.89 5.85 3.18
CA ALA A 280 -15.29 4.72 4.01
C ALA A 280 -16.06 3.64 3.22
N HIS A 281 -16.96 4.03 2.31
CA HIS A 281 -17.60 3.09 1.39
C HIS A 281 -16.60 2.46 0.39
N ALA A 282 -15.60 3.20 -0.09
CA ALA A 282 -14.57 2.67 -0.99
C ALA A 282 -13.66 1.65 -0.29
N GLU A 283 -13.21 1.94 0.93
CA GLU A 283 -12.43 1.04 1.79
C GLU A 283 -13.20 -0.26 2.05
N ALA A 284 -14.50 -0.15 2.34
CA ALA A 284 -15.41 -1.28 2.48
C ALA A 284 -15.66 -2.09 1.19
N THR A 285 -15.06 -1.71 0.04
CA THR A 285 -14.96 -2.57 -1.15
C THR A 285 -13.60 -3.26 -1.32
N GLY A 286 -12.56 -2.83 -0.58
CA GLY A 286 -11.19 -3.35 -0.70
C GLY A 286 -10.48 -3.10 -2.05
N GLN A 287 -11.14 -2.47 -3.02
CA GLN A 287 -10.60 -2.29 -4.38
C GLN A 287 -9.73 -1.03 -4.46
N LEU A 288 -8.42 -1.23 -4.57
CA LEU A 288 -7.38 -0.18 -4.54
C LEU A 288 -7.73 1.03 -5.42
N ARG A 289 -8.13 0.81 -6.68
CA ARG A 289 -8.50 1.87 -7.62
C ARG A 289 -9.63 2.77 -7.12
N ARG A 290 -10.63 2.23 -6.40
CA ARG A 290 -11.75 3.03 -5.87
C ARG A 290 -11.33 3.82 -4.63
N ILE A 291 -10.50 3.22 -3.79
CA ILE A 291 -9.95 3.85 -2.57
C ILE A 291 -9.11 5.07 -2.97
N ALA A 292 -8.15 4.90 -3.88
CA ALA A 292 -7.29 5.98 -4.38
C ALA A 292 -8.08 7.16 -4.99
N ILE A 293 -9.12 6.88 -5.78
CA ILE A 293 -10.00 7.92 -6.35
C ILE A 293 -10.76 8.68 -5.25
N ALA A 294 -11.25 7.98 -4.21
CA ALA A 294 -11.93 8.62 -3.09
C ALA A 294 -10.97 9.45 -2.22
N GLN A 295 -9.78 8.93 -1.92
CA GLN A 295 -8.71 9.65 -1.19
C GLN A 295 -8.34 10.95 -1.89
N ALA A 296 -8.04 10.91 -3.20
CA ALA A 296 -7.60 12.08 -3.95
C ALA A 296 -8.66 13.18 -4.10
N ARG A 297 -9.94 12.79 -4.23
CA ARG A 297 -11.05 13.75 -4.25
C ARG A 297 -11.31 14.36 -2.87
N LEU A 298 -11.18 13.59 -1.80
CA LEU A 298 -11.23 14.10 -0.43
C LEU A 298 -10.05 15.03 -0.15
N ALA A 299 -8.85 14.70 -0.63
CA ALA A 299 -7.66 15.55 -0.57
C ALA A 299 -7.88 16.90 -1.27
N HIS A 300 -8.50 16.92 -2.45
CA HIS A 300 -8.93 18.15 -3.14
C HIS A 300 -9.86 19.02 -2.29
N VAL A 301 -10.83 18.42 -1.58
CA VAL A 301 -11.70 19.17 -0.67
C VAL A 301 -10.91 19.76 0.50
N LEU A 302 -9.94 19.02 1.04
CA LEU A 302 -9.08 19.46 2.14
C LEU A 302 -8.13 20.58 1.70
N GLN A 303 -7.50 20.46 0.52
CA GLN A 303 -6.71 21.52 -0.12
C GLN A 303 -7.53 22.81 -0.27
N TRP A 304 -8.74 22.73 -0.81
CA TRP A 304 -9.62 23.90 -0.98
C TRP A 304 -10.07 24.52 0.34
N ARG A 305 -10.07 23.75 1.44
CA ARG A 305 -10.32 24.22 2.81
C ARG A 305 -9.07 24.74 3.54
N GLY A 306 -7.87 24.53 3.00
CA GLY A 306 -6.59 24.86 3.65
C GLY A 306 -6.06 23.79 4.62
N ASP A 307 -6.69 22.61 4.70
CA ASP A 307 -6.26 21.47 5.54
C ASP A 307 -5.11 20.69 4.88
N PHE A 308 -4.07 21.40 4.42
CA PHE A 308 -3.05 20.90 3.50
C PHE A 308 -2.28 19.66 3.98
N ALA A 309 -2.00 19.55 5.28
CA ALA A 309 -1.26 18.40 5.82
C ALA A 309 -2.03 17.07 5.66
N GLU A 310 -3.36 17.11 5.73
CA GLU A 310 -4.22 15.94 5.51
C GLU A 310 -4.43 15.68 4.00
N ALA A 311 -4.52 16.76 3.20
CA ALA A 311 -4.62 16.66 1.75
C ALA A 311 -3.37 15.98 1.15
N ASP A 312 -2.17 16.45 1.50
CA ASP A 312 -0.91 15.91 1.00
C ASP A 312 -0.73 14.44 1.42
N ARG A 313 -1.12 14.07 2.65
CA ARG A 313 -1.11 12.66 3.09
C ARG A 313 -1.99 11.80 2.20
N LEU A 314 -3.26 12.18 2.00
CA LEU A 314 -4.20 11.43 1.16
C LEU A 314 -3.77 11.36 -0.31
N PHE A 315 -3.12 12.38 -0.86
CA PHE A 315 -2.51 12.30 -2.19
C PHE A 315 -1.33 11.31 -2.24
N ALA A 316 -0.46 11.30 -1.22
CA ALA A 316 0.66 10.37 -1.12
C ALA A 316 0.22 8.91 -0.87
N GLU A 317 -0.91 8.70 -0.19
CA GLU A 317 -1.55 7.39 -0.05
C GLU A 317 -2.20 6.92 -1.35
N ALA A 318 -2.93 7.80 -2.06
CA ALA A 318 -3.64 7.48 -3.30
C ALA A 318 -2.70 7.07 -4.44
N ASN A 319 -1.47 7.60 -4.48
CA ASN A 319 -0.50 7.33 -5.53
C ASN A 319 0.24 5.99 -5.36
N SER A 320 -0.46 4.87 -5.61
CA SER A 320 0.14 3.53 -5.67
C SER A 320 0.67 3.18 -7.06
N SER A 321 1.77 2.42 -7.12
CA SER A 321 2.33 1.85 -8.35
C SER A 321 1.54 0.67 -8.93
N GLU A 322 0.58 0.10 -8.19
CA GLU A 322 -0.38 -0.88 -8.72
C GLU A 322 -1.57 -0.22 -9.48
N LEU A 323 -1.56 1.10 -9.66
CA LEU A 323 -2.59 1.85 -10.39
C LEU A 323 -2.18 2.14 -11.85
N PRO A 324 -3.16 2.37 -12.77
CA PRO A 324 -2.86 2.70 -14.16
C PRO A 324 -2.19 4.07 -14.28
N ASP A 325 -1.24 4.24 -15.20
CA ASP A 325 -0.44 5.47 -15.29
C ASP A 325 -1.25 6.73 -15.61
N ARG A 326 -2.35 6.63 -16.38
CA ARG A 326 -3.32 7.74 -16.56
C ARG A 326 -3.93 8.23 -15.24
N LEU A 327 -4.18 7.31 -14.30
CA LEU A 327 -4.68 7.66 -12.97
C LEU A 327 -3.55 8.29 -12.14
N ARG A 328 -2.36 7.66 -12.13
CA ARG A 328 -1.19 8.14 -11.37
C ARG A 328 -0.71 9.52 -11.82
N ALA A 329 -0.72 9.82 -13.13
CA ALA A 329 -0.41 11.14 -13.67
C ALA A 329 -1.36 12.21 -13.13
N THR A 330 -2.65 11.90 -13.06
CA THR A 330 -3.65 12.82 -12.51
C THR A 330 -3.49 12.98 -10.98
N MET A 331 -3.12 11.93 -10.25
CA MET A 331 -2.73 12.03 -8.83
C MET A 331 -1.52 12.95 -8.63
N HIS A 332 -0.51 12.82 -9.49
CA HIS A 332 0.68 13.66 -9.47
C HIS A 332 0.34 15.13 -9.72
N GLU A 333 -0.45 15.43 -10.74
CA GLU A 333 -0.95 16.78 -11.04
C GLU A 333 -1.73 17.39 -9.86
N HIS A 334 -2.63 16.63 -9.24
CA HIS A 334 -3.42 17.09 -8.10
C HIS A 334 -2.54 17.46 -6.89
N ALA A 335 -1.58 16.59 -6.55
CA ALA A 335 -0.59 16.87 -5.50
C ALA A 335 0.31 18.06 -5.86
N GLY A 336 0.66 18.24 -7.14
CA GLY A 336 1.37 19.42 -7.63
C GLY A 336 0.60 20.72 -7.40
N ARG A 337 -0.72 20.72 -7.63
CA ARG A 337 -1.61 21.85 -7.30
C ARG A 337 -1.71 22.11 -5.79
N SER A 338 -1.72 21.06 -4.95
CA SER A 338 -1.64 21.22 -3.49
C SER A 338 -0.32 21.87 -3.06
N CYS A 339 0.81 21.45 -3.64
CA CYS A 339 2.12 22.06 -3.38
C CYS A 339 2.20 23.52 -3.88
N TYR A 340 1.57 23.82 -5.02
CA TYR A 340 1.47 25.17 -5.58
C TYR A 340 0.71 26.14 -4.65
N ASP A 341 -0.48 25.74 -4.17
CA ASP A 341 -1.28 26.52 -3.20
C ASP A 341 -0.52 26.79 -1.89
N GLN A 342 0.43 25.91 -1.53
CA GLN A 342 1.29 26.03 -0.34
C GLN A 342 2.59 26.81 -0.59
N GLY A 343 2.87 27.26 -1.82
CA GLY A 343 4.14 27.92 -2.16
C GLY A 343 5.37 27.00 -2.20
N ARG A 344 5.16 25.69 -2.35
CA ARG A 344 6.20 24.64 -2.35
C ARG A 344 6.57 24.27 -3.79
N TYR A 345 7.11 25.26 -4.49
CA TYR A 345 7.20 25.26 -5.95
C TYR A 345 8.13 24.19 -6.54
N MET A 346 9.25 23.86 -5.91
CA MET A 346 10.10 22.75 -6.36
C MET A 346 9.36 21.40 -6.32
N GLU A 347 8.58 21.14 -5.28
CA GLU A 347 7.80 19.89 -5.18
C GLU A 347 6.63 19.89 -6.17
N ALA A 348 6.02 21.06 -6.42
CA ALA A 348 5.02 21.22 -7.48
C ALA A 348 5.60 20.88 -8.87
N CYS A 349 6.80 21.38 -9.22
CA CYS A 349 7.50 21.01 -10.45
C CYS A 349 7.74 19.50 -10.55
N ASN A 350 8.36 18.87 -9.52
CA ASN A 350 8.58 17.42 -9.49
C ASN A 350 7.29 16.62 -9.75
N HIS A 351 6.17 17.09 -9.21
CA HIS A 351 4.85 16.49 -9.42
C HIS A 351 4.33 16.68 -10.85
N PHE A 352 4.41 17.88 -11.42
CA PHE A 352 3.96 18.16 -12.79
C PHE A 352 4.83 17.46 -13.84
N GLU A 353 6.16 17.46 -13.67
CA GLU A 353 7.09 16.70 -14.50
C GLU A 353 6.75 15.20 -14.48
N LYS A 354 6.46 14.64 -13.30
CA LYS A 354 6.09 13.23 -13.19
C LYS A 354 4.74 12.90 -13.84
N ALA A 355 3.79 13.84 -13.86
CA ALA A 355 2.55 13.68 -14.60
C ALA A 355 2.79 13.62 -16.13
N LEU A 356 3.71 14.44 -16.66
CA LEU A 356 4.11 14.44 -18.06
C LEU A 356 4.90 13.17 -18.45
N GLU A 357 5.84 12.71 -17.62
CA GLU A 357 6.57 11.45 -17.85
C GLU A 357 5.62 10.24 -18.02
N LEU A 358 4.56 10.20 -17.20
CA LEU A 358 3.53 9.15 -17.20
C LEU A 358 2.53 9.29 -18.36
N ARG A 359 2.47 10.45 -19.06
CA ARG A 359 1.51 10.73 -20.15
C ARG A 359 2.16 11.53 -21.29
N LYS A 360 3.20 10.95 -21.88
CA LYS A 360 4.09 11.56 -22.89
C LYS A 360 3.38 12.24 -24.06
N VAL A 361 2.42 11.56 -24.71
CA VAL A 361 1.74 12.03 -25.95
C VAL A 361 0.24 11.68 -25.98
N GLU A 362 -0.23 10.85 -25.05
CA GLU A 362 -1.55 10.17 -25.12
C GLU A 362 -2.71 10.96 -24.49
N ASP A 363 -2.47 12.18 -24.03
CA ASP A 363 -3.46 12.95 -23.25
C ASP A 363 -3.22 14.46 -23.42
N PRO A 364 -3.54 15.06 -24.58
CA PRO A 364 -3.25 16.46 -24.87
C PRO A 364 -3.92 17.42 -23.86
N ASP A 365 -5.10 17.06 -23.36
CA ASP A 365 -5.79 17.82 -22.30
C ASP A 365 -5.00 17.84 -20.98
N LEU A 366 -4.37 16.71 -20.61
CA LEU A 366 -3.54 16.60 -19.40
C LEU A 366 -2.19 17.29 -19.59
N ILE A 367 -1.59 17.19 -20.77
CA ILE A 367 -0.34 17.88 -21.10
C ILE A 367 -0.57 19.41 -21.00
N ALA A 368 -1.54 19.95 -21.74
CA ALA A 368 -1.80 21.40 -21.78
C ALA A 368 -2.16 21.99 -20.40
N ARG A 369 -2.97 21.29 -19.58
CA ARG A 369 -3.31 21.77 -18.22
C ARG A 369 -2.14 21.65 -17.23
N THR A 370 -1.14 20.81 -17.51
CA THR A 370 0.07 20.64 -16.71
C THR A 370 1.18 21.60 -17.14
N GLU A 371 1.30 21.90 -18.43
CA GLU A 371 2.14 22.98 -18.96
C GLU A 371 1.68 24.35 -18.39
N LEU A 372 0.37 24.62 -18.42
CA LEU A 372 -0.23 25.80 -17.77
C LEU A 372 0.11 25.88 -16.26
N ALA A 373 0.20 24.73 -15.59
CA ALA A 373 0.56 24.67 -14.17
C ALA A 373 2.06 24.97 -13.93
N LEU A 374 2.95 24.49 -14.82
CA LEU A 374 4.37 24.84 -14.78
C LEU A 374 4.60 26.33 -15.06
N ASP A 375 3.93 26.91 -16.05
CA ASP A 375 3.95 28.36 -16.30
C ASP A 375 3.49 29.15 -15.07
N ALA A 376 2.41 28.72 -14.42
CA ALA A 376 1.93 29.33 -13.19
C ALA A 376 2.95 29.22 -12.03
N VAL A 377 3.69 28.10 -11.94
CA VAL A 377 4.81 27.94 -11.00
C VAL A 377 5.92 28.95 -11.29
N PHE A 378 6.45 29.02 -12.51
CA PHE A 378 7.54 29.93 -12.86
C PHE A 378 7.18 31.40 -12.57
N ASN A 379 5.94 31.80 -12.87
CA ASN A 379 5.42 33.14 -12.56
C ASN A 379 5.38 33.46 -11.06
N LYS A 380 5.06 32.48 -10.18
CA LYS A 380 5.12 32.68 -8.73
C LYS A 380 6.54 32.60 -8.17
N VAL A 381 7.40 31.74 -8.71
CA VAL A 381 8.82 31.62 -8.31
C VAL A 381 9.57 32.95 -8.49
N ALA A 382 9.27 33.69 -9.57
CA ALA A 382 9.82 35.02 -9.81
C ALA A 382 9.41 36.09 -8.76
N GLN A 383 8.34 35.84 -7.99
CA GLN A 383 7.80 36.74 -6.96
C GLN A 383 8.22 36.30 -5.55
N ASN A 384 8.17 34.99 -5.28
CA ASN A 384 8.22 34.39 -3.94
C ASN A 384 9.47 33.54 -3.68
N GLY A 385 10.30 33.29 -4.70
CA GLY A 385 11.35 32.26 -4.67
C GLY A 385 10.77 30.84 -4.79
N TRP A 386 11.64 29.83 -4.65
CA TRP A 386 11.33 28.42 -4.91
C TRP A 386 10.58 27.67 -3.78
N GLY A 387 10.40 28.28 -2.62
CA GLY A 387 9.89 27.62 -1.42
C GLY A 387 10.94 26.73 -0.72
N PRO A 388 10.53 25.87 0.24
CA PRO A 388 11.41 24.89 0.87
C PRO A 388 11.71 23.73 -0.09
N TYR A 389 12.77 22.96 0.22
CA TYR A 389 13.10 21.74 -0.53
C TYR A 389 11.92 20.74 -0.57
N PRO A 390 11.79 19.95 -1.65
CA PRO A 390 10.80 18.87 -1.73
C PRO A 390 10.94 17.86 -0.59
N ARG A 391 9.80 17.39 -0.07
CA ARG A 391 9.74 16.31 0.93
C ARG A 391 9.77 14.93 0.26
N ASP A 392 10.26 13.92 0.98
CA ASP A 392 10.08 12.51 0.60
C ASP A 392 8.66 12.00 0.95
N ARG A 393 8.26 10.86 0.38
CA ARG A 393 6.92 10.28 0.60
C ARG A 393 6.67 9.88 2.06
N ASP A 394 7.71 9.42 2.75
CA ASP A 394 7.62 8.99 4.14
C ASP A 394 7.53 10.19 5.10
N GLU A 395 8.17 11.31 4.77
CA GLU A 395 8.01 12.60 5.46
C GLU A 395 6.58 13.15 5.32
N ILE A 396 5.99 13.10 4.11
CA ILE A 396 4.60 13.53 3.87
C ILE A 396 3.62 12.68 4.68
N LEU A 397 3.81 11.37 4.68
CA LEU A 397 2.98 10.42 5.39
C LEU A 397 3.27 10.35 6.90
N GLN A 398 4.35 11.00 7.36
CA GLN A 398 4.88 10.91 8.73
C GLN A 398 5.10 9.45 9.16
N VAL A 399 5.62 8.62 8.24
CA VAL A 399 5.95 7.22 8.51
C VAL A 399 7.02 7.20 9.59
N HIS A 400 6.68 6.60 10.71
CA HIS A 400 7.65 6.31 11.76
C HIS A 400 8.78 5.44 11.18
N LYS A 401 10.02 5.95 11.23
CA LYS A 401 11.22 5.27 10.73
C LYS A 401 11.85 4.53 11.93
N PRO A 402 11.58 3.23 12.13
CA PRO A 402 11.99 2.51 13.34
C PRO A 402 13.49 2.24 13.33
N PRO A 403 14.09 1.82 14.47
CA PRO A 403 15.51 1.48 14.53
C PRO A 403 15.90 0.41 13.49
N VAL A 404 17.03 0.60 12.80
CA VAL A 404 17.53 -0.31 11.77
C VAL A 404 18.63 -1.23 12.33
N PRO A 405 18.68 -2.53 11.94
CA PRO A 405 19.74 -3.44 12.33
C PRO A 405 21.15 -2.89 12.04
N LYS A 406 22.00 -2.86 13.05
CA LYS A 406 23.39 -2.40 12.95
C LYS A 406 24.34 -3.42 13.57
N PHE A 407 25.17 -4.03 12.74
CA PHE A 407 26.25 -4.91 13.19
C PHE A 407 27.40 -4.10 13.78
N SER A 408 28.03 -4.61 14.83
CA SER A 408 29.20 -4.00 15.47
C SER A 408 30.38 -4.95 15.43
N GLU A 409 31.31 -4.69 14.52
CA GLU A 409 32.53 -5.49 14.30
C GLU A 409 33.38 -5.64 15.57
N LYS A 410 33.36 -4.64 16.46
CA LYS A 410 34.13 -4.63 17.72
C LYS A 410 33.68 -5.68 18.73
N VAL A 411 32.41 -6.09 18.69
CA VAL A 411 31.84 -7.11 19.59
C VAL A 411 31.30 -8.33 18.84
N GLN A 412 31.30 -8.31 17.50
CA GLN A 412 30.72 -9.33 16.64
C GLN A 412 29.27 -9.65 17.01
N ARG A 413 28.46 -8.60 17.22
CA ARG A 413 27.04 -8.68 17.58
C ARG A 413 26.21 -7.63 16.85
N TRP A 414 24.93 -7.91 16.73
CA TRP A 414 23.91 -7.00 16.24
C TRP A 414 23.27 -6.19 17.38
N GLY A 415 23.02 -4.92 17.09
CA GLY A 415 22.09 -4.06 17.82
C GLY A 415 21.22 -3.30 16.81
N TYR A 416 20.65 -2.19 17.23
CA TYR A 416 19.88 -1.31 16.33
C TYR A 416 20.32 0.13 16.47
N ALA A 417 20.19 0.88 15.37
CA ALA A 417 20.45 2.31 15.31
C ALA A 417 19.23 3.11 14.89
N ASP A 418 19.10 4.33 15.39
CA ASP A 418 18.08 5.29 14.95
C ASP A 418 18.36 5.81 13.52
N PRO A 419 17.44 6.59 12.91
CA PRO A 419 17.67 7.18 11.59
C PRO A 419 18.89 8.12 11.49
N ASP A 420 19.33 8.71 12.61
CA ASP A 420 20.56 9.52 12.71
C ASP A 420 21.83 8.66 12.87
N GLY A 421 21.69 7.34 12.86
CA GLY A 421 22.77 6.35 12.94
C GLY A 421 23.38 6.15 14.33
N GLN A 422 22.83 6.75 15.38
CA GLN A 422 23.24 6.52 16.76
C GLN A 422 22.68 5.17 17.25
N LEU A 423 23.31 4.55 18.26
CA LEU A 423 22.86 3.25 18.76
C LEU A 423 21.65 3.41 19.69
N ALA A 424 20.47 3.08 19.17
CA ALA A 424 19.23 3.00 19.95
C ALA A 424 19.23 1.76 20.87
N ILE A 425 19.68 0.61 20.37
CA ILE A 425 19.74 -0.65 21.12
C ILE A 425 21.17 -1.22 21.05
N ALA A 426 21.78 -1.42 22.21
CA ALA A 426 23.19 -1.80 22.34
C ALA A 426 23.49 -3.18 21.69
N PRO A 427 24.54 -3.30 20.85
CA PRO A 427 24.87 -4.54 20.16
C PRO A 427 25.19 -5.70 21.11
N SER A 428 24.30 -6.70 21.13
CA SER A 428 24.32 -7.84 22.05
C SER A 428 23.77 -9.13 21.44
N TYR A 429 23.01 -9.04 20.35
CA TYR A 429 22.35 -10.18 19.71
C TYR A 429 23.26 -10.89 18.70
N ALA A 430 23.09 -12.20 18.56
CA ALA A 430 23.74 -12.99 17.53
C ALA A 430 23.06 -12.83 16.16
N ASP A 431 21.75 -12.57 16.15
CA ASP A 431 20.92 -12.45 14.96
C ASP A 431 19.71 -11.54 15.23
N VAL A 432 19.21 -10.85 14.20
CA VAL A 432 18.15 -9.83 14.31
C VAL A 432 17.32 -9.72 13.02
N GLN A 433 16.02 -9.48 13.16
CA GLN A 433 15.15 -9.02 12.06
C GLN A 433 14.96 -7.50 12.11
N PRO A 434 14.69 -6.82 10.99
CA PRO A 434 14.25 -5.43 11.00
C PRO A 434 12.91 -5.26 11.75
N PHE A 435 12.73 -4.11 12.39
CA PHE A 435 11.47 -3.76 13.03
C PHE A 435 10.31 -3.74 12.02
N ARG A 436 9.20 -4.39 12.39
CA ARG A 436 7.92 -4.39 11.65
C ARG A 436 6.77 -4.29 12.64
N ASP A 437 5.76 -3.48 12.29
CA ASP A 437 4.67 -3.08 13.18
C ASP A 437 5.14 -2.57 14.56
N GLY A 438 6.35 -2.03 14.68
CA GLY A 438 6.94 -1.56 15.95
C GLY A 438 7.47 -2.64 16.89
N VAL A 439 7.76 -3.85 16.38
CA VAL A 439 8.43 -4.94 17.12
C VAL A 439 9.46 -5.65 16.24
N ALA A 440 10.46 -6.30 16.85
CA ALA A 440 11.49 -7.05 16.11
C ALA A 440 11.85 -8.38 16.80
N TRP A 441 12.12 -9.39 15.98
CA TRP A 441 12.66 -10.67 16.43
C TRP A 441 14.19 -10.59 16.57
N VAL A 442 14.72 -11.01 17.71
CA VAL A 442 16.15 -11.06 18.01
C VAL A 442 16.54 -12.42 18.59
N ARG A 443 17.83 -12.78 18.51
CA ARG A 443 18.35 -14.03 19.06
C ARG A 443 19.65 -13.80 19.81
N ARG A 444 19.75 -14.31 21.04
CA ARG A 444 20.96 -14.23 21.86
C ARG A 444 21.96 -15.32 21.47
N PRO A 445 23.29 -15.10 21.63
CA PRO A 445 24.28 -16.12 21.31
C PRO A 445 24.20 -17.38 22.19
N GLU A 446 23.59 -17.31 23.37
CA GLU A 446 23.39 -18.43 24.28
C GLU A 446 22.20 -19.33 23.88
N THR A 447 21.27 -18.84 23.04
CA THR A 447 20.01 -19.52 22.72
C THR A 447 19.87 -19.81 21.22
N ARG A 448 19.06 -20.82 20.88
CA ARG A 448 18.64 -21.07 19.48
C ARG A 448 17.26 -20.49 19.17
N THR A 449 16.52 -20.11 20.21
CA THR A 449 15.16 -19.56 20.13
C THR A 449 15.19 -18.05 19.95
N TRP A 450 14.14 -17.53 19.32
CA TRP A 450 13.94 -16.10 19.11
C TRP A 450 13.19 -15.46 20.28
N GLU A 451 13.55 -14.21 20.54
CA GLU A 451 12.90 -13.28 21.46
C GLU A 451 12.23 -12.16 20.65
N LEU A 452 11.09 -11.64 21.12
CA LEU A 452 10.48 -10.44 20.54
C LEU A 452 10.78 -9.24 21.43
N ILE A 453 11.30 -8.16 20.85
CA ILE A 453 11.50 -6.88 21.53
C ILE A 453 10.67 -5.75 20.89
N ASP A 454 10.40 -4.72 21.67
CA ASP A 454 9.92 -3.43 21.18
C ASP A 454 11.08 -2.51 20.72
N GLU A 455 10.77 -1.33 20.20
CA GLU A 455 11.75 -0.37 19.68
C GLU A 455 12.64 0.27 20.76
N THR A 456 12.26 0.21 22.04
CA THR A 456 13.11 0.62 23.15
C THR A 456 14.10 -0.49 23.57
N GLY A 457 13.84 -1.72 23.13
CA GLY A 457 14.55 -2.93 23.55
C GLY A 457 13.91 -3.66 24.72
N GLU A 458 12.67 -3.30 25.11
CA GLU A 458 11.91 -4.04 26.12
C GLU A 458 11.49 -5.42 25.58
N LEU A 459 11.61 -6.46 26.41
CA LEU A 459 11.37 -7.85 26.03
C LEU A 459 9.87 -8.19 26.13
N LEU A 460 9.23 -8.37 24.97
CA LEU A 460 7.80 -8.69 24.86
C LEU A 460 7.54 -10.20 24.86
N ILE A 461 8.43 -11.00 24.26
CA ILE A 461 8.32 -12.46 24.19
C ILE A 461 9.68 -13.09 24.49
N GLU A 462 9.75 -13.88 25.55
CA GLU A 462 10.97 -14.55 26.00
C GLU A 462 11.40 -15.75 25.14
N ALA A 463 12.70 -16.04 25.14
CA ALA A 463 13.30 -17.26 24.59
C ALA A 463 12.73 -18.57 25.17
N SER A 464 12.13 -18.51 26.37
CA SER A 464 11.49 -19.62 27.08
C SER A 464 10.26 -20.18 26.34
N THR A 465 9.69 -19.42 25.40
CA THR A 465 8.49 -19.80 24.62
C THR A 465 8.75 -20.87 23.55
N GLY A 466 10.02 -21.09 23.19
CA GLY A 466 10.47 -22.22 22.36
C GLY A 466 10.46 -21.99 20.85
N TYR A 467 10.28 -20.77 20.34
CA TYR A 467 10.22 -20.52 18.89
C TYR A 467 11.59 -20.57 18.22
N LEU A 468 11.80 -21.53 17.31
CA LEU A 468 13.02 -21.67 16.50
C LEU A 468 12.91 -20.98 15.13
N GLY A 469 11.70 -20.84 14.59
CA GLY A 469 11.42 -20.15 13.33
C GLY A 469 10.39 -19.05 13.54
N VAL A 470 10.65 -17.86 13.01
CA VAL A 470 9.79 -16.69 13.17
C VAL A 470 9.75 -15.85 11.89
N GLY A 471 8.53 -15.51 11.45
CA GLY A 471 8.28 -14.49 10.44
C GLY A 471 8.08 -13.13 11.10
N SER A 472 8.49 -12.06 10.43
CA SER A 472 8.28 -10.68 10.91
C SER A 472 6.79 -10.38 11.08
N PHE A 473 6.47 -9.46 12.00
CA PHE A 473 5.09 -9.00 12.17
C PHE A 473 4.56 -8.33 10.89
N SER A 474 3.29 -8.58 10.60
CA SER A 474 2.57 -8.07 9.44
C SER A 474 1.07 -8.02 9.75
N ASP A 475 0.40 -6.91 9.45
CA ASP A 475 -0.98 -6.63 9.89
C ASP A 475 -1.18 -6.81 11.43
N GLY A 476 -0.13 -6.75 12.25
CA GLY A 476 -0.18 -7.00 13.69
C GLY A 476 -0.16 -8.48 14.11
N LEU A 477 0.09 -9.41 13.19
CA LEU A 477 0.30 -10.83 13.46
C LEU A 477 1.69 -11.30 12.98
N ALA A 478 2.27 -12.29 13.67
CA ALA A 478 3.48 -12.98 13.22
C ALA A 478 3.26 -14.49 13.12
N TRP A 479 3.87 -15.10 12.11
CA TRP A 479 3.97 -16.56 12.02
C TRP A 479 5.15 -17.06 12.84
N VAL A 480 4.93 -18.09 13.67
CA VAL A 480 5.97 -18.67 14.52
C VAL A 480 5.92 -20.21 14.48
N SER A 481 7.07 -20.83 14.66
CA SER A 481 7.27 -22.28 14.65
C SER A 481 8.23 -22.69 15.77
N ARG A 482 7.87 -23.75 16.50
CA ARG A 482 8.76 -24.41 17.49
C ARG A 482 9.74 -25.38 16.84
N ASP A 483 9.39 -25.92 15.68
CA ASP A 483 10.22 -26.87 14.93
C ASP A 483 11.17 -26.17 13.92
N GLY A 484 11.01 -24.85 13.74
CA GLY A 484 11.80 -23.99 12.86
C GLY A 484 11.48 -24.11 11.37
N THR A 485 10.95 -25.25 10.92
CA THR A 485 10.80 -25.61 9.50
C THR A 485 9.36 -25.93 9.07
N GLY A 486 8.42 -26.02 10.01
CA GLY A 486 7.01 -26.34 9.77
C GLY A 486 6.17 -26.15 11.04
N GLY A 487 4.91 -26.57 11.03
CA GLY A 487 4.01 -26.40 12.17
C GLY A 487 3.67 -24.93 12.49
N TRP A 488 3.74 -24.05 11.50
CA TRP A 488 3.58 -22.61 11.65
C TRP A 488 2.19 -22.22 12.17
N ILE A 489 2.15 -21.48 13.28
CA ILE A 489 0.96 -20.88 13.88
C ILE A 489 1.08 -19.35 13.88
N ALA A 490 -0.04 -18.62 13.94
CA ALA A 490 0.01 -17.15 14.05
C ALA A 490 -0.26 -16.69 15.48
N ILE A 491 0.56 -15.75 15.97
CA ILE A 491 0.43 -15.06 17.26
C ILE A 491 0.23 -13.55 17.08
N ASP A 492 -0.34 -12.91 18.08
CA ASP A 492 -0.24 -11.45 18.27
C ASP A 492 1.00 -11.07 19.10
N LYS A 493 1.22 -9.75 19.29
CA LYS A 493 2.35 -9.20 20.05
C LYS A 493 2.38 -9.60 21.53
N ALA A 494 1.25 -10.02 22.10
CA ALA A 494 1.13 -10.50 23.48
C ALA A 494 1.34 -12.02 23.58
N ASN A 495 1.94 -12.63 22.54
CA ASN A 495 2.16 -14.07 22.40
C ASN A 495 0.86 -14.91 22.44
N LYS A 496 -0.31 -14.31 22.23
CA LYS A 496 -1.56 -15.05 22.18
C LYS A 496 -1.69 -15.69 20.81
N VAL A 497 -1.89 -17.01 20.78
CA VAL A 497 -2.17 -17.75 19.54
C VAL A 497 -3.52 -17.33 18.98
N VAL A 498 -3.50 -16.73 17.79
CA VAL A 498 -4.69 -16.31 17.03
C VAL A 498 -5.08 -17.39 16.02
N ILE A 499 -4.09 -18.02 15.38
CA ILE A 499 -4.31 -19.11 14.40
C ILE A 499 -3.55 -20.35 14.89
N PRO A 500 -4.21 -21.29 15.60
CA PRO A 500 -3.58 -22.50 16.15
C PRO A 500 -3.36 -23.61 15.10
N ALA A 501 -3.81 -23.40 13.87
CA ALA A 501 -3.68 -24.37 12.79
C ALA A 501 -2.25 -24.40 12.26
N GLY A 502 -1.46 -25.42 12.63
CA GLY A 502 -0.09 -25.59 12.14
C GLY A 502 -0.03 -25.79 10.61
N PHE A 503 0.70 -24.94 9.90
CA PHE A 503 0.94 -25.05 8.45
C PHE A 503 2.37 -25.52 8.15
N GLU A 504 2.59 -26.07 6.95
CA GLU A 504 3.94 -26.49 6.51
C GLU A 504 4.82 -25.28 6.18
N ASP A 505 4.22 -24.27 5.56
CA ASP A 505 4.89 -23.08 5.02
C ASP A 505 3.86 -21.96 4.90
N VAL A 506 4.29 -20.71 5.00
CA VAL A 506 3.44 -19.54 5.22
C VAL A 506 4.05 -18.28 4.61
N ARG A 507 3.21 -17.29 4.28
CA ARG A 507 3.63 -15.96 3.82
C ARG A 507 3.09 -14.87 4.74
N PRO A 508 3.76 -13.69 4.83
CA PRO A 508 3.27 -12.57 5.64
C PRO A 508 1.83 -12.19 5.30
N PHE A 509 1.11 -11.63 6.28
CA PHE A 509 -0.20 -11.04 6.04
C PHE A 509 -0.06 -9.78 5.18
N ARG A 510 -0.99 -9.60 4.25
CA ARG A 510 -1.10 -8.40 3.40
C ARG A 510 -2.56 -8.00 3.30
N ARG A 511 -2.94 -6.95 4.03
CA ARG A 511 -4.31 -6.37 4.00
C ARG A 511 -5.39 -7.43 4.26
N GLY A 512 -5.23 -8.16 5.36
CA GLY A 512 -6.22 -9.08 5.93
C GLY A 512 -6.04 -10.56 5.60
N VAL A 513 -5.16 -10.92 4.67
CA VAL A 513 -5.01 -12.29 4.14
C VAL A 513 -3.54 -12.73 4.08
N ALA A 514 -3.27 -14.02 4.31
CA ALA A 514 -1.96 -14.66 4.16
C ALA A 514 -2.05 -15.95 3.33
N ALA A 515 -1.02 -16.23 2.53
CA ALA A 515 -0.89 -17.51 1.82
C ALA A 515 -0.27 -18.56 2.74
N VAL A 516 -0.77 -19.80 2.69
CA VAL A 516 -0.36 -20.91 3.57
C VAL A 516 -0.33 -22.23 2.83
N ARG A 517 0.52 -23.18 3.25
CA ARG A 517 0.62 -24.53 2.66
C ARG A 517 0.23 -25.63 3.65
N ARG A 518 -0.59 -26.57 3.18
CA ARG A 518 -0.83 -27.88 3.79
C ARG A 518 -1.20 -28.87 2.67
N GLY A 519 -0.25 -29.69 2.24
CA GLY A 519 -0.31 -30.51 1.01
C GLY A 519 -0.22 -29.70 -0.28
N GLY A 520 -0.96 -28.59 -0.37
CA GLY A 520 -0.86 -27.57 -1.41
C GLY A 520 -1.05 -26.17 -0.85
N TRP A 521 -0.80 -25.16 -1.67
CA TRP A 521 -0.99 -23.75 -1.34
C TRP A 521 -2.47 -23.37 -1.31
N GLY A 522 -2.83 -22.49 -0.37
CA GLY A 522 -4.13 -21.87 -0.17
C GLY A 522 -3.95 -20.55 0.59
N ALA A 523 -5.02 -20.02 1.19
CA ALA A 523 -4.97 -18.78 1.95
C ALA A 523 -5.96 -18.74 3.13
N VAL A 524 -5.58 -18.02 4.17
CA VAL A 524 -6.40 -17.74 5.36
C VAL A 524 -6.54 -16.24 5.62
N ASP A 525 -7.65 -15.83 6.21
CA ASP A 525 -7.77 -14.49 6.80
C ASP A 525 -7.07 -14.40 8.18
N ARG A 526 -7.03 -13.20 8.74
CA ARG A 526 -6.47 -12.92 10.08
C ARG A 526 -7.11 -13.68 11.25
N THR A 527 -8.26 -14.36 11.06
CA THR A 527 -8.89 -15.22 12.06
C THR A 527 -8.52 -16.69 11.91
N GLY A 528 -7.75 -17.06 10.88
CA GLY A 528 -7.41 -18.43 10.54
C GLY A 528 -8.48 -19.17 9.74
N LYS A 529 -9.57 -18.49 9.36
CA LYS A 529 -10.56 -19.04 8.44
C LYS A 529 -9.93 -19.17 7.05
N VAL A 530 -10.01 -20.36 6.47
CA VAL A 530 -9.57 -20.62 5.09
C VAL A 530 -10.49 -19.87 4.13
N VAL A 531 -9.93 -18.86 3.45
CA VAL A 531 -10.61 -18.15 2.35
C VAL A 531 -10.39 -18.88 1.03
N LEU A 532 -9.23 -19.51 0.86
CA LEU A 532 -8.88 -20.26 -0.36
C LEU A 532 -8.33 -21.65 -0.01
N PRO A 533 -8.94 -22.75 -0.48
CA PRO A 533 -8.49 -24.11 -0.17
C PRO A 533 -7.03 -24.40 -0.52
N THR A 534 -6.35 -25.15 0.34
CA THR A 534 -4.96 -25.62 0.19
C THR A 534 -4.86 -26.72 -0.88
N ARG A 535 -4.72 -26.32 -2.15
CA ARG A 535 -4.73 -27.23 -3.32
C ARG A 535 -3.85 -26.82 -4.50
N TYR A 536 -3.19 -25.65 -4.44
CA TYR A 536 -2.42 -25.09 -5.55
C TYR A 536 -0.94 -25.49 -5.47
N THR A 537 -0.29 -25.65 -6.62
CA THR A 537 1.15 -26.01 -6.73
C THR A 537 2.09 -24.82 -6.56
N GLY A 538 1.60 -23.58 -6.74
CA GLY A 538 2.36 -22.36 -6.55
C GLY A 538 1.48 -21.15 -6.24
N PHE A 539 2.09 -20.10 -5.66
CA PHE A 539 1.40 -18.92 -5.13
C PHE A 539 2.25 -17.64 -5.30
N THR A 540 2.75 -17.39 -6.52
CA THR A 540 3.71 -16.31 -6.80
C THR A 540 3.20 -15.40 -7.90
N THR A 541 2.99 -14.14 -7.53
CA THR A 541 2.28 -13.14 -8.32
C THR A 541 3.25 -12.26 -9.11
N ALA A 542 3.18 -12.30 -10.43
CA ALA A 542 3.96 -11.44 -11.32
C ALA A 542 3.16 -10.20 -11.72
N LEU A 543 3.79 -9.03 -11.64
CA LEU A 543 3.24 -7.73 -12.09
C LEU A 543 3.86 -7.31 -13.43
N THR A 544 3.15 -6.48 -14.19
CA THR A 544 3.64 -5.95 -15.49
C THR A 544 4.84 -5.02 -15.36
N ASP A 545 5.04 -4.39 -14.20
CA ASP A 545 6.22 -3.57 -13.89
C ASP A 545 7.49 -4.40 -13.58
N GLY A 546 7.41 -5.73 -13.70
CA GLY A 546 8.53 -6.65 -13.47
C GLY A 546 8.71 -7.07 -12.01
N ARG A 547 7.94 -6.53 -11.06
CA ARG A 547 7.95 -6.99 -9.66
C ARG A 547 7.29 -8.37 -9.54
N TYR A 548 7.77 -9.13 -8.55
CA TYR A 548 7.15 -10.37 -8.10
C TYR A 548 6.74 -10.22 -6.63
N VAL A 549 5.53 -10.66 -6.29
CA VAL A 549 4.99 -10.69 -4.94
C VAL A 549 4.72 -12.14 -4.57
N ASP A 550 5.39 -12.62 -3.53
CA ASP A 550 5.11 -13.93 -2.93
C ASP A 550 3.91 -13.76 -1.98
N GLY A 551 2.76 -14.36 -2.32
CA GLY A 551 1.46 -14.02 -1.75
C GLY A 551 0.61 -13.06 -2.61
N PHE A 552 -0.23 -12.28 -1.93
CA PHE A 552 -1.18 -11.33 -2.54
C PHE A 552 -0.56 -9.94 -2.79
N THR A 553 -1.03 -9.23 -3.81
CA THR A 553 -0.74 -7.81 -4.07
C THR A 553 -1.42 -6.88 -3.05
N ASP A 554 -1.10 -5.58 -3.08
CA ASP A 554 -1.81 -4.59 -2.26
C ASP A 554 -3.28 -4.41 -2.72
N GLU A 555 -3.56 -4.53 -4.01
CA GLU A 555 -4.93 -4.64 -4.51
C GLU A 555 -5.65 -5.87 -3.94
N GLY A 556 -4.93 -6.92 -3.56
CA GLY A 556 -5.48 -8.13 -2.95
C GLY A 556 -5.72 -9.26 -3.93
N LEU A 557 -4.84 -9.40 -4.93
CA LEU A 557 -4.89 -10.44 -5.94
C LEU A 557 -3.71 -11.38 -5.77
N ALA A 558 -3.87 -12.66 -6.11
CA ALA A 558 -2.74 -13.59 -6.24
C ALA A 558 -2.81 -14.41 -7.51
N ILE A 559 -1.66 -14.71 -8.11
CA ILE A 559 -1.55 -15.75 -9.13
C ILE A 559 -1.37 -17.10 -8.44
N VAL A 560 -2.27 -18.02 -8.74
CA VAL A 560 -2.22 -19.42 -8.30
C VAL A 560 -1.82 -20.31 -9.47
N ASP A 561 -0.97 -21.30 -9.20
CA ASP A 561 -0.63 -22.36 -10.15
C ASP A 561 -1.35 -23.66 -9.77
N ALA A 562 -1.89 -24.37 -10.76
CA ALA A 562 -2.34 -25.76 -10.63
C ALA A 562 -1.76 -26.57 -11.80
N GLY A 563 -0.74 -27.38 -11.53
CA GLY A 563 -0.11 -28.26 -12.52
C GLY A 563 0.54 -27.52 -13.69
N GLY A 564 1.14 -26.35 -13.46
CA GLY A 564 1.74 -25.52 -14.52
C GLY A 564 0.73 -24.69 -15.33
N ARG A 565 -0.53 -24.61 -14.88
CA ARG A 565 -1.52 -23.66 -15.40
C ARG A 565 -1.83 -22.64 -14.32
N LYS A 566 -1.70 -21.36 -14.70
CA LYS A 566 -1.88 -20.19 -13.85
C LYS A 566 -3.31 -19.64 -13.97
N GLY A 567 -3.81 -19.14 -12.86
CA GLY A 567 -5.07 -18.43 -12.71
C GLY A 567 -4.93 -17.30 -11.68
N VAL A 568 -6.01 -16.54 -11.46
CA VAL A 568 -6.04 -15.40 -10.53
C VAL A 568 -7.13 -15.60 -9.49
N VAL A 569 -6.80 -15.33 -8.24
CA VAL A 569 -7.73 -15.28 -7.11
C VAL A 569 -7.69 -13.91 -6.43
N ASP A 570 -8.79 -13.51 -5.79
CA ASP A 570 -8.82 -12.33 -4.92
C ASP A 570 -8.69 -12.69 -3.43
N ARG A 571 -8.57 -11.67 -2.56
CA ARG A 571 -8.44 -11.82 -1.10
C ARG A 571 -9.67 -12.43 -0.41
N SER A 572 -10.82 -12.55 -1.08
CA SER A 572 -11.99 -13.29 -0.58
C SER A 572 -11.92 -14.79 -0.88
N GLY A 573 -11.00 -15.21 -1.74
CA GLY A 573 -10.90 -16.56 -2.27
C GLY A 573 -11.67 -16.78 -3.58
N GLN A 574 -12.28 -15.73 -4.15
CA GLN A 574 -12.96 -15.83 -5.44
C GLN A 574 -11.91 -16.06 -6.54
N VAL A 575 -12.10 -17.12 -7.33
CA VAL A 575 -11.33 -17.36 -8.55
C VAL A 575 -11.86 -16.42 -9.64
N LEU A 576 -11.05 -15.44 -10.03
CA LEU A 576 -11.35 -14.51 -11.13
C LEU A 576 -10.95 -15.10 -12.47
N VAL A 577 -9.78 -15.77 -12.53
CA VAL A 577 -9.32 -16.50 -13.71
C VAL A 577 -9.02 -17.93 -13.28
N ALA A 578 -9.66 -18.91 -13.91
CA ALA A 578 -9.39 -20.32 -13.62
C ALA A 578 -7.92 -20.67 -13.93
N PRO A 579 -7.31 -21.66 -13.24
CA PRO A 579 -5.97 -22.16 -13.55
C PRO A 579 -5.89 -22.77 -14.96
N ALA A 580 -5.71 -21.93 -15.98
CA ALA A 580 -5.96 -22.25 -17.37
C ALA A 580 -4.87 -21.75 -18.33
N HIS A 581 -3.94 -20.88 -17.91
CA HIS A 581 -2.96 -20.24 -18.79
C HIS A 581 -1.52 -20.61 -18.42
N PRO A 582 -0.63 -21.03 -19.33
CA PRO A 582 0.74 -21.39 -18.97
C PRO A 582 1.57 -20.18 -18.50
N ALA A 583 1.24 -18.98 -18.98
CA ALA A 583 1.78 -17.73 -18.48
C ALA A 583 0.66 -16.74 -18.15
N LEU A 584 0.81 -16.01 -17.04
CA LEU A 584 -0.12 -14.99 -16.58
C LEU A 584 0.66 -13.90 -15.83
N VAL A 585 0.29 -12.63 -16.02
CA VAL A 585 0.83 -11.44 -15.34
C VAL A 585 -0.33 -10.50 -15.00
N ILE A 586 -0.32 -9.89 -13.83
CA ILE A 586 -1.35 -8.92 -13.42
C ILE A 586 -0.97 -7.51 -13.91
N HIS A 587 -1.93 -6.84 -14.54
CA HIS A 587 -1.86 -5.45 -15.01
C HIS A 587 -2.91 -4.60 -14.25
N PRO A 588 -2.71 -3.29 -14.01
CA PRO A 588 -3.66 -2.45 -13.26
C PRO A 588 -5.09 -2.38 -13.81
N VAL A 589 -5.32 -2.80 -15.06
CA VAL A 589 -6.65 -2.83 -15.72
C VAL A 589 -7.00 -4.17 -16.38
N ALA A 590 -6.12 -5.19 -16.34
CA ALA A 590 -6.31 -6.46 -17.06
C ALA A 590 -5.52 -7.62 -16.43
N PHE A 591 -5.73 -8.84 -16.91
CA PHE A 591 -4.82 -9.97 -16.69
C PHE A 591 -4.19 -10.36 -18.03
N LEU A 592 -2.88 -10.13 -18.16
CA LEU A 592 -2.14 -10.50 -19.38
C LEU A 592 -1.88 -12.00 -19.37
N ILE A 593 -2.38 -12.70 -20.38
CA ILE A 593 -2.30 -14.14 -20.54
C ILE A 593 -1.40 -14.50 -21.71
N GLY A 594 -0.50 -15.46 -21.52
CA GLY A 594 0.36 -16.01 -22.58
C GLY A 594 -0.07 -17.42 -22.95
N ASN A 595 -0.13 -17.74 -24.24
CA ASN A 595 -0.59 -19.04 -24.73
C ASN A 595 0.44 -20.18 -24.61
N GLY A 596 1.71 -19.84 -24.35
CA GLY A 596 2.83 -20.79 -24.22
C GLY A 596 3.71 -20.91 -25.47
N THR A 597 3.26 -20.44 -26.64
CA THR A 597 4.07 -20.36 -27.87
C THR A 597 4.72 -18.98 -28.05
N GLY A 598 4.78 -18.19 -26.97
CA GLY A 598 5.31 -16.82 -26.95
C GLY A 598 4.27 -15.72 -27.15
N GLN A 599 3.05 -16.04 -27.61
CA GLN A 599 2.02 -15.03 -27.87
C GLN A 599 1.23 -14.64 -26.63
N TRP A 600 0.77 -13.39 -26.60
CA TRP A 600 0.08 -12.75 -25.49
C TRP A 600 -1.26 -12.12 -25.90
N GLY A 601 -2.17 -12.05 -24.93
CA GLY A 601 -3.45 -11.36 -25.00
C GLY A 601 -3.89 -10.93 -23.59
N ALA A 602 -5.15 -10.53 -23.42
CA ALA A 602 -5.66 -10.01 -22.17
C ALA A 602 -7.06 -10.55 -21.83
N LEU A 603 -7.27 -10.77 -20.53
CA LEU A 603 -8.58 -10.87 -19.92
C LEU A 603 -8.91 -9.56 -19.18
N ASP A 604 -10.19 -9.24 -19.06
CA ASP A 604 -10.67 -8.13 -18.23
C ASP A 604 -10.47 -8.42 -16.73
N ARG A 605 -10.84 -7.47 -15.86
CA ARG A 605 -10.71 -7.60 -14.40
C ARG A 605 -11.70 -8.58 -13.75
N ARG A 606 -12.60 -9.22 -14.52
CA ARG A 606 -13.51 -10.28 -14.10
C ARG A 606 -13.07 -11.66 -14.61
N GLY A 607 -12.15 -11.70 -15.57
CA GLY A 607 -11.65 -12.91 -16.22
C GLY A 607 -12.26 -13.20 -17.60
N GLU A 608 -13.06 -12.28 -18.14
CA GLU A 608 -13.65 -12.40 -19.47
C GLU A 608 -12.63 -12.03 -20.57
N PRO A 609 -12.72 -12.58 -21.80
CA PRO A 609 -11.82 -12.20 -22.89
C PRO A 609 -11.89 -10.70 -23.23
N LEU A 610 -10.72 -10.06 -23.36
CA LEU A 610 -10.59 -8.64 -23.74
C LEU A 610 -9.77 -8.46 -25.02
N ILE A 611 -8.64 -9.17 -25.13
CA ILE A 611 -7.76 -9.20 -26.32
C ILE A 611 -7.32 -10.65 -26.56
N ASP A 612 -7.50 -11.15 -27.78
CA ASP A 612 -7.10 -12.52 -28.14
C ASP A 612 -5.57 -12.72 -28.03
N PRO A 613 -5.10 -13.94 -27.71
CA PRO A 613 -3.68 -14.20 -27.46
C PRO A 613 -2.85 -14.34 -28.75
N VAL A 614 -2.79 -13.26 -29.54
CA VAL A 614 -2.15 -13.19 -30.86
C VAL A 614 -0.85 -12.40 -30.88
N HIS A 615 -0.64 -11.47 -29.94
CA HIS A 615 0.45 -10.49 -29.96
C HIS A 615 1.81 -11.13 -29.65
N PRO A 616 2.92 -10.67 -30.26
CA PRO A 616 4.24 -11.28 -30.05
C PRO A 616 4.87 -10.93 -28.70
N SER A 617 4.46 -9.86 -28.02
CA SER A 617 4.96 -9.46 -26.71
C SER A 617 3.85 -8.95 -25.78
N ARG A 618 4.21 -8.73 -24.51
CA ARG A 618 3.34 -8.07 -23.52
C ARG A 618 3.12 -6.59 -23.83
N ASN A 619 4.08 -5.93 -24.48
CA ASN A 619 4.04 -4.50 -24.72
C ASN A 619 2.97 -4.17 -25.77
N ASP A 620 2.88 -4.95 -26.85
CA ASP A 620 1.85 -4.75 -27.88
C ASP A 620 0.42 -4.91 -27.31
N VAL A 621 0.25 -5.78 -26.30
CA VAL A 621 -1.02 -5.96 -25.58
C VAL A 621 -1.31 -4.75 -24.67
N MET A 622 -0.31 -4.19 -24.00
CA MET A 622 -0.49 -2.97 -23.19
C MET A 622 -0.84 -1.77 -24.08
N GLU A 623 -0.14 -1.58 -25.20
CA GLU A 623 -0.48 -0.55 -26.20
C GLU A 623 -1.90 -0.71 -26.77
N GLU A 624 -2.43 -1.94 -26.85
CA GLU A 624 -3.81 -2.17 -27.28
C GLU A 624 -4.83 -1.92 -26.16
N ILE A 625 -4.50 -2.29 -24.91
CA ILE A 625 -5.29 -1.91 -23.72
C ILE A 625 -5.41 -0.39 -23.61
N ASP A 626 -4.32 0.35 -23.79
CA ASP A 626 -4.33 1.81 -23.68
C ASP A 626 -5.09 2.46 -24.85
N ARG A 627 -5.03 1.89 -26.06
CA ARG A 627 -5.92 2.26 -27.18
C ARG A 627 -7.40 2.01 -26.84
N LEU A 628 -7.75 0.88 -26.23
CA LEU A 628 -9.12 0.56 -25.79
C LEU A 628 -9.62 1.46 -24.63
N LEU A 629 -8.71 2.07 -23.86
CA LEU A 629 -9.04 2.94 -22.73
C LEU A 629 -8.97 4.45 -23.03
N ALA A 630 -8.44 4.85 -24.18
CA ALA A 630 -8.24 6.25 -24.57
C ALA A 630 -9.51 7.10 -24.42
N ASP A 631 -10.64 6.62 -24.93
CA ASP A 631 -11.94 7.29 -24.91
C ASP A 631 -12.52 7.48 -23.49
N THR A 632 -12.06 6.70 -22.51
CA THR A 632 -12.57 6.76 -21.13
C THR A 632 -11.89 7.88 -20.34
N LYS A 633 -12.25 9.16 -20.62
CA LYS A 633 -11.86 10.30 -19.76
C LYS A 633 -12.38 10.05 -18.33
N PRO A 634 -11.53 9.87 -17.32
CA PRO A 634 -11.99 9.72 -15.95
C PRO A 634 -12.33 11.11 -15.40
N VAL A 635 -13.57 11.31 -14.93
CA VAL A 635 -13.80 12.38 -13.94
C VAL A 635 -12.93 12.06 -12.74
N LEU A 636 -12.10 13.00 -12.30
CA LEU A 636 -11.38 12.93 -11.03
C LEU A 636 -11.66 14.23 -10.29
#